data_AF-A0A5Q2FGV8-F1
#
_entry.id   AF-A0A5Q2FGV8-F1
#
_cell.length_a   1.000
_cell.length_b   1.000
_cell.length_c   1.000
_cell.angle_alpha   90.00
_cell.angle_beta   90.00
_cell.angle_gamma   90.00
#
_symmetry.space_group_name_H-M   'P 1'
#
loop_
_entity.id
_entity.type
_entity.pdbx_description
1 polymer ?
#
loop_
_entity_poly.entity_id
_entity_poly.type
_entity_poly.pdbx_seq_one_letter_code
_entity_poly.pdbx_strand_id
1 'polypeptide(L)'
;MDWLNEWRVAATGPSGFWWHEVPADHFRTSAGRASDPAAATELASALLAMLDTAVGVPPLVGMVDLGAADGSLLRAVAALRPDWSLLGVDLRQAPADLPSRCAWRRAAWDVRSSRWWRPDSPTAGTPWADLALEGPLLVLAHEWLDELPCRVVRRTPGGWRVLGPQGPTGADPTPAEADWLDRWAGDARVAEVGLTREDAWAAVAAGLTSGGVLVAVDYGHLRDDRPLDGGLLGYREGHRVPPAADGRTNLSAPLAIDALAAALESRPGVRRLVLDRQAAVLARRPTEADGNGLAGLVAANRRRLLADPDRWGRTGGWSTPSPQARPRRRGPRLWAMPSPTPSSPTPSSAGPASLRVLVGGAALGALPGGRVADGTLLLDLGPDHPSRAGLLELELWTDPTGEVVERADVHVGAMHRGVEKLFEVRDYRQILMLADRHDWQAPFAGELTVALACEHLLGMTVPPRAVWLRTLLAEHTRIASHLGFLGYLTYRTDPTDRRVARLREELREQVRALTGNRVHPMVTRIGGLAADADDRWLDAELDLVARARSLARDVGSLVDAEFARAAGLAPLTVEVSRGYGVTGPACRAGGEDVDLRRQAPYLGYGELAVPAAPAGGAGDARSRFLLLADEVATAAALVEACAERLRTLEGPIAQALPKIIKVPDDEGYLATEAPLGQTGAHLVSRGDKTPWRLHLRTPSFATVSALPAVLPGVQVADLELALASLGYVVGDIDR
;
A
#
# COMPACT_ATOMS: atom_id res chain seq x y z
N MET A 1 -36.34 -11.72 7.20
CA MET A 1 -36.89 -10.83 6.14
C MET A 1 -36.10 -11.15 4.87
N ASP A 2 -36.50 -10.71 3.67
CA ASP A 2 -35.56 -10.82 2.53
C ASP A 2 -34.33 -9.93 2.77
N TRP A 3 -33.19 -10.28 2.16
CA TRP A 3 -31.92 -9.54 2.31
C TRP A 3 -32.09 -8.03 2.05
N LEU A 4 -32.92 -7.67 1.07
CA LEU A 4 -33.14 -6.29 0.67
C LEU A 4 -33.89 -5.49 1.74
N ASN A 5 -34.82 -6.13 2.44
CA ASN A 5 -35.53 -5.58 3.59
C ASN A 5 -34.61 -5.37 4.79
N GLU A 6 -33.77 -6.36 5.13
CA GLU A 6 -32.82 -6.26 6.23
C GLU A 6 -31.77 -5.17 5.97
N TRP A 7 -31.27 -5.09 4.73
CA TRP A 7 -30.39 -4.00 4.30
C TRP A 7 -31.10 -2.65 4.38
N ARG A 8 -32.34 -2.51 3.88
CA ARG A 8 -33.04 -1.21 3.91
C ARG A 8 -33.17 -0.70 5.33
N VAL A 9 -33.48 -1.57 6.28
CA VAL A 9 -33.55 -1.22 7.71
C VAL A 9 -32.17 -0.83 8.25
N ALA A 10 -31.12 -1.57 7.90
CA ALA A 10 -29.74 -1.29 8.33
C ALA A 10 -29.14 -0.02 7.70
N ALA A 11 -29.55 0.34 6.48
CA ALA A 11 -29.01 1.48 5.74
C ALA A 11 -29.84 2.76 5.97
N THR A 12 -31.17 2.67 5.90
CA THR A 12 -32.07 3.85 5.87
C THR A 12 -33.02 3.93 7.07
N GLY A 13 -33.01 2.94 7.97
CA GLY A 13 -33.83 2.97 9.17
C GLY A 13 -33.39 4.05 10.17
N PRO A 14 -34.18 4.31 11.23
CA PRO A 14 -33.86 5.32 12.24
C PRO A 14 -32.55 5.09 12.99
N SER A 15 -31.99 3.87 12.91
CA SER A 15 -30.68 3.46 13.46
C SER A 15 -29.67 3.09 12.36
N GLY A 16 -29.98 3.40 11.11
CA GLY A 16 -29.25 2.93 9.94
C GLY A 16 -28.10 3.83 9.50
N PHE A 17 -27.20 3.29 8.70
CA PHE A 17 -25.96 3.91 8.23
C PHE A 17 -26.15 5.35 7.70
N TRP A 18 -27.07 5.57 6.76
CA TRP A 18 -27.32 6.90 6.15
C TRP A 18 -27.97 7.91 7.09
N TRP A 19 -28.49 7.47 8.23
CA TRP A 19 -29.13 8.32 9.23
C TRP A 19 -28.16 8.81 10.32
N HIS A 20 -27.10 8.06 10.62
CA HIS A 20 -26.18 8.33 11.74
C HIS A 20 -24.77 8.70 11.33
N GLU A 21 -24.31 8.24 10.17
CA GLU A 21 -22.96 8.55 9.73
C GLU A 21 -22.91 9.96 9.12
N VAL A 22 -21.98 10.77 9.62
CA VAL A 22 -21.59 12.00 8.94
C VAL A 22 -20.73 11.59 7.76
N PRO A 23 -21.02 12.00 6.52
CA PRO A 23 -20.25 11.65 5.31
C PRO A 23 -18.77 12.09 5.29
N ALA A 24 -18.16 12.36 6.44
CA ALA A 24 -16.72 12.49 6.57
C ALA A 24 -16.00 11.16 6.29
N ASP A 25 -16.61 10.01 6.62
CA ASP A 25 -15.92 8.72 6.78
C ASP A 25 -16.18 7.69 5.66
N HIS A 26 -16.94 8.04 4.61
CA HIS A 26 -17.10 7.21 3.40
C HIS A 26 -16.89 8.04 2.12
N PHE A 27 -16.12 7.48 1.18
CA PHE A 27 -15.93 7.87 -0.23
C PHE A 27 -16.14 9.36 -0.55
N ARG A 28 -15.05 10.13 -0.43
CA ARG A 28 -15.04 11.55 -0.77
C ARG A 28 -14.73 11.77 -2.24
N THR A 29 -15.77 12.00 -3.00
CA THR A 29 -15.71 12.52 -4.37
C THR A 29 -16.66 13.68 -4.53
N SER A 30 -16.03 14.83 -4.70
CA SER A 30 -16.54 16.07 -5.26
C SER A 30 -17.73 16.81 -4.60
N ALA A 31 -18.67 16.18 -3.89
CA ALA A 31 -19.78 16.93 -3.27
C ALA A 31 -19.66 17.11 -1.75
N GLY A 32 -19.06 16.15 -1.03
CA GLY A 32 -18.86 16.25 0.44
C GLY A 32 -17.86 17.34 0.89
N ARG A 33 -17.03 17.84 -0.04
CA ARG A 33 -16.19 19.03 0.20
C ARG A 33 -16.97 20.34 0.18
N ALA A 34 -18.24 20.34 -0.23
CA ALA A 34 -19.05 21.54 -0.25
C ALA A 34 -19.31 22.11 1.15
N SER A 35 -19.10 21.35 2.22
CA SER A 35 -19.08 21.89 3.60
C SER A 35 -18.04 23.01 3.81
N ASP A 36 -17.05 23.13 2.93
CA ASP A 36 -16.22 24.34 2.76
C ASP A 36 -16.91 25.29 1.76
N PRO A 37 -17.43 26.45 2.21
CA PRO A 37 -18.14 27.39 1.33
C PRO A 37 -17.34 27.85 0.12
N ALA A 38 -16.01 27.93 0.24
CA ALA A 38 -15.14 28.33 -0.87
C ALA A 38 -15.09 27.25 -1.94
N ALA A 39 -14.97 25.98 -1.54
CA ALA A 39 -14.94 24.85 -2.47
C ALA A 39 -16.30 24.63 -3.16
N ALA A 40 -17.41 24.81 -2.43
CA ALA A 40 -18.75 24.75 -3.02
C ALA A 40 -18.95 25.84 -4.09
N THR A 41 -18.48 27.05 -3.82
CA THR A 41 -18.56 28.19 -4.75
C THR A 41 -17.72 27.95 -6.00
N GLU A 42 -16.52 27.40 -5.86
CA GLU A 42 -15.66 27.09 -7.00
C GLU A 42 -16.26 25.98 -7.87
N LEU A 43 -16.78 24.92 -7.26
CA LEU A 43 -17.46 23.84 -7.98
C LEU A 43 -18.69 24.35 -8.73
N ALA A 44 -19.55 25.11 -8.05
CA ALA A 44 -20.73 25.73 -8.67
C ALA A 44 -20.34 26.62 -9.87
N SER A 45 -19.31 27.45 -9.71
CA SER A 45 -18.81 28.32 -10.78
C SER A 45 -18.29 27.54 -11.98
N ALA A 46 -17.51 26.48 -11.73
CA ALA A 46 -16.97 25.64 -12.79
C ALA A 46 -18.07 24.87 -13.55
N LEU A 47 -19.04 24.32 -12.82
CA LEU A 47 -20.19 23.62 -13.38
C LEU A 47 -21.03 24.54 -14.28
N LEU A 48 -21.37 25.73 -13.78
CA LEU A 48 -22.15 26.72 -14.54
C LEU A 48 -21.39 27.18 -15.79
N ALA A 49 -20.10 27.50 -15.67
CA ALA A 49 -19.28 27.88 -16.83
C ALA A 49 -19.20 26.78 -17.89
N MET A 50 -19.16 25.50 -17.48
CA MET A 50 -19.22 24.37 -18.39
C MET A 50 -20.55 24.29 -19.14
N LEU A 51 -21.66 24.49 -18.43
CA LEU A 51 -23.00 24.45 -19.04
C LEU A 51 -23.22 25.62 -19.99
N ASP A 52 -22.78 26.83 -19.61
CA ASP A 52 -22.94 28.05 -20.42
C ASP A 52 -22.10 27.99 -21.72
N THR A 53 -21.01 27.21 -21.74
CA THR A 53 -20.13 27.06 -22.91
C THR A 53 -20.42 25.80 -23.74
N ALA A 54 -21.30 24.91 -23.27
CA ALA A 54 -21.61 23.66 -23.95
C ALA A 54 -22.59 23.87 -25.11
N VAL A 55 -22.20 23.46 -26.31
CA VAL A 55 -23.07 23.55 -27.50
C VAL A 55 -24.21 22.54 -27.40
N GLY A 56 -25.44 23.04 -27.42
CA GLY A 56 -26.66 22.22 -27.39
C GLY A 56 -27.28 22.04 -25.99
N VAL A 57 -26.76 22.74 -24.97
CA VAL A 57 -27.46 22.88 -23.69
C VAL A 57 -28.51 24.00 -23.81
N PRO A 58 -29.79 23.72 -23.54
CA PRO A 58 -30.84 24.76 -23.56
C PRO A 58 -30.73 25.67 -22.32
N PRO A 59 -31.37 26.86 -22.34
CA PRO A 59 -31.43 27.73 -21.16
C PRO A 59 -32.11 27.00 -20.00
N LEU A 60 -31.37 26.76 -18.92
CA LEU A 60 -31.88 26.09 -17.72
C LEU A 60 -32.49 27.11 -16.76
N VAL A 61 -33.56 26.71 -16.08
CA VAL A 61 -34.33 27.55 -15.13
C VAL A 61 -34.17 27.12 -13.67
N GLY A 62 -33.41 26.06 -13.42
CA GLY A 62 -33.27 25.51 -12.08
C GLY A 62 -32.35 24.29 -12.00
N MET A 63 -32.13 23.84 -10.77
CA MET A 63 -31.30 22.69 -10.45
C MET A 63 -31.94 21.77 -9.41
N VAL A 64 -31.79 20.47 -9.62
CA VAL A 64 -32.04 19.42 -8.62
C VAL A 64 -30.71 18.80 -8.25
N ASP A 65 -30.37 18.83 -6.96
CA ASP A 65 -29.19 18.18 -6.37
C ASP A 65 -29.64 16.92 -5.63
N LEU A 66 -29.38 15.74 -6.23
CA LEU A 66 -29.71 14.46 -5.60
C LEU A 66 -28.62 14.10 -4.60
N GLY A 67 -29.01 13.70 -3.39
CA GLY A 67 -28.18 13.56 -2.18
C GLY A 67 -27.44 14.85 -1.80
N ALA A 68 -28.18 15.94 -1.71
CA ALA A 68 -27.71 17.32 -1.54
C ALA A 68 -26.87 17.63 -0.29
N ALA A 69 -26.45 16.63 0.49
CA ALA A 69 -25.50 16.83 1.57
C ALA A 69 -26.08 17.74 2.69
N ASP A 70 -25.27 18.70 3.10
CA ASP A 70 -25.64 19.79 3.99
C ASP A 70 -26.21 21.01 3.22
N GLY A 71 -26.49 20.86 1.92
CA GLY A 71 -27.02 21.90 1.05
C GLY A 71 -26.01 22.93 0.56
N SER A 72 -24.70 22.71 0.75
CA SER A 72 -23.71 23.75 0.45
C SER A 72 -23.57 24.08 -1.05
N LEU A 73 -23.70 23.09 -1.93
CA LEU A 73 -23.73 23.35 -3.37
C LEU A 73 -24.96 24.17 -3.76
N LEU A 74 -26.12 23.86 -3.18
CA LEU A 74 -27.35 24.64 -3.39
C LEU A 74 -27.17 26.09 -2.93
N ARG A 75 -26.52 26.35 -1.78
CA ARG A 75 -26.20 27.72 -1.33
C ARG A 75 -25.30 28.46 -2.32
N ALA A 76 -24.25 27.80 -2.82
CA ALA A 76 -23.33 28.36 -3.80
C ALA A 76 -24.04 28.69 -5.13
N VAL A 77 -24.81 27.76 -5.68
CA VAL A 77 -25.59 27.97 -6.91
C VAL A 77 -26.65 29.06 -6.69
N ALA A 78 -27.32 29.09 -5.54
CA ALA A 78 -28.27 30.14 -5.21
C ALA A 78 -27.64 31.53 -5.29
N ALA A 79 -26.38 31.68 -4.84
CA ALA A 79 -25.67 32.96 -4.90
C ALA A 79 -25.30 33.36 -6.35
N LEU A 80 -24.92 32.39 -7.19
CA LEU A 80 -24.48 32.63 -8.57
C LEU A 80 -25.63 32.74 -9.58
N ARG A 81 -26.77 32.06 -9.32
CA ARG A 81 -27.97 32.03 -10.17
C ARG A 81 -29.21 32.37 -9.33
N PRO A 82 -29.43 33.65 -9.00
CA PRO A 82 -30.55 34.07 -8.16
C PRO A 82 -31.93 33.86 -8.82
N ASP A 83 -31.94 33.70 -10.14
CA ASP A 83 -33.08 33.43 -11.00
C ASP A 83 -33.50 31.95 -11.03
N TRP A 84 -32.67 31.04 -10.50
CA TRP A 84 -32.93 29.61 -10.56
C TRP A 84 -33.79 29.10 -9.41
N SER A 85 -34.70 28.18 -9.73
CA SER A 85 -35.39 27.35 -8.73
C SER A 85 -34.49 26.18 -8.34
N LEU A 86 -34.28 25.96 -7.04
CA LEU A 86 -33.33 24.98 -6.54
C LEU A 86 -34.01 23.96 -5.62
N LEU A 87 -33.66 22.69 -5.79
CA LEU A 87 -34.18 21.60 -4.98
C LEU A 87 -33.05 20.67 -4.52
N GLY A 88 -32.96 20.46 -3.21
CA GLY A 88 -32.18 19.37 -2.63
C GLY A 88 -33.03 18.14 -2.33
N VAL A 89 -32.56 16.96 -2.72
CA VAL A 89 -33.18 15.68 -2.36
C VAL A 89 -32.21 14.90 -1.48
N ASP A 90 -32.59 14.56 -0.25
CA ASP A 90 -31.71 13.84 0.69
C ASP A 90 -32.53 13.19 1.81
N LEU A 91 -32.00 12.17 2.50
CA LEU A 91 -32.68 11.55 3.65
C LEU A 91 -32.68 12.44 4.91
N ARG A 92 -31.70 13.35 5.01
CA ARG A 92 -31.55 14.32 6.12
C ARG A 92 -32.68 15.33 6.15
N GLN A 93 -32.83 15.96 7.31
CA GLN A 93 -33.68 17.15 7.44
C GLN A 93 -33.05 18.33 6.69
N ALA A 94 -33.91 19.26 6.25
CA ALA A 94 -33.47 20.46 5.58
C ALA A 94 -32.52 21.27 6.49
N PRO A 95 -31.34 21.69 6.01
CA PRO A 95 -30.49 22.63 6.73
C PRO A 95 -31.24 23.92 7.07
N ALA A 96 -31.08 24.42 8.29
CA ALA A 96 -31.79 25.59 8.80
C ALA A 96 -31.40 26.90 8.10
N ASP A 97 -30.21 26.94 7.49
CA ASP A 97 -29.60 28.08 6.82
C ASP A 97 -29.80 28.07 5.29
N LEU A 98 -30.58 27.14 4.75
CA LEU A 98 -30.90 27.13 3.33
C LEU A 98 -31.72 28.38 2.95
N PRO A 99 -31.37 29.06 1.83
CA PRO A 99 -32.19 30.14 1.31
C PRO A 99 -33.63 29.70 1.10
N SER A 100 -34.61 30.58 1.36
CA SER A 100 -36.04 30.27 1.26
C SER A 100 -36.51 29.79 -0.14
N ARG A 101 -35.72 30.07 -1.19
CA ARG A 101 -35.95 29.59 -2.56
C ARG A 101 -35.42 28.18 -2.83
N CYS A 102 -34.61 27.63 -1.93
CA CYS A 102 -34.13 26.27 -2.02
C CYS A 102 -35.14 25.34 -1.35
N ALA A 103 -35.88 24.58 -2.16
CA ALA A 103 -36.74 23.52 -1.66
C ALA A 103 -35.89 22.33 -1.16
N TRP A 104 -36.46 21.56 -0.25
CA TRP A 104 -35.87 20.31 0.24
C TRP A 104 -36.90 19.18 0.21
N ARG A 105 -36.48 17.99 -0.19
CA ARG A 105 -37.32 16.79 -0.22
C ARG A 105 -36.61 15.64 0.47
N ARG A 106 -37.30 15.06 1.47
CA ARG A 106 -36.85 13.86 2.16
C ARG A 106 -37.28 12.63 1.40
N ALA A 107 -36.38 12.07 0.58
CA ALA A 107 -36.69 10.92 -0.26
C ALA A 107 -35.46 10.03 -0.48
N ALA A 108 -35.71 8.74 -0.78
CA ALA A 108 -34.73 7.79 -1.27
C ALA A 108 -35.34 6.94 -2.41
N TRP A 109 -34.51 6.37 -3.27
CA TRP A 109 -34.98 5.44 -4.30
C TRP A 109 -35.34 4.08 -3.67
N ASP A 110 -36.55 3.56 -3.94
CA ASP A 110 -36.97 2.22 -3.54
C ASP A 110 -36.87 1.24 -4.71
N VAL A 111 -35.78 0.48 -4.65
CA VAL A 111 -35.38 -0.59 -5.56
C VAL A 111 -36.50 -1.60 -5.85
N ARG A 112 -37.36 -1.92 -4.88
CA ARG A 112 -38.38 -2.97 -5.03
C ARG A 112 -39.55 -2.56 -5.90
N SER A 113 -39.82 -1.27 -5.92
CA SER A 113 -40.96 -0.70 -6.62
C SER A 113 -40.54 0.14 -7.82
N SER A 114 -39.23 0.30 -8.03
CA SER A 114 -38.63 1.24 -8.97
C SER A 114 -39.31 2.61 -8.89
N ARG A 115 -39.51 3.10 -7.67
CA ARG A 115 -40.16 4.39 -7.34
C ARG A 115 -39.45 5.07 -6.19
N TRP A 116 -39.66 6.37 -6.04
CA TRP A 116 -39.13 7.11 -4.90
C TRP A 116 -39.96 6.83 -3.65
N TRP A 117 -39.28 6.49 -2.57
CA TRP A 117 -39.85 6.34 -1.24
C TRP A 117 -39.62 7.60 -0.41
N ARG A 118 -40.64 8.00 0.35
CA ARG A 118 -40.55 9.12 1.28
C ARG A 118 -40.88 8.66 2.70
N PRO A 119 -40.14 9.12 3.72
CA PRO A 119 -40.42 8.78 5.12
C PRO A 119 -41.82 9.17 5.59
N ASP A 120 -42.41 10.22 5.01
CA ASP A 120 -43.71 10.78 5.34
C ASP A 120 -44.88 10.11 4.58
N SER A 121 -44.61 9.29 3.56
CA SER A 121 -45.62 8.54 2.81
C SER A 121 -45.06 7.16 2.38
N PRO A 122 -44.82 6.24 3.32
CA PRO A 122 -44.02 5.04 3.10
C PRO A 122 -44.69 3.96 2.22
N THR A 123 -46.00 4.07 1.96
CA THR A 123 -46.81 3.09 1.23
C THR A 123 -47.15 3.50 -0.21
N ALA A 124 -46.89 4.75 -0.61
CA ALA A 124 -47.13 5.24 -1.96
C ALA A 124 -45.79 5.60 -2.61
N GLY A 125 -45.32 4.75 -3.51
CA GLY A 125 -44.16 5.07 -4.34
C GLY A 125 -44.44 6.35 -5.15
N THR A 126 -43.66 7.38 -4.89
CA THR A 126 -43.81 8.72 -5.48
C THR A 126 -43.13 8.72 -6.87
N PRO A 127 -43.85 9.02 -7.96
CA PRO A 127 -43.24 9.24 -9.28
C PRO A 127 -42.25 10.41 -9.24
N TRP A 128 -41.23 10.40 -10.11
CA TRP A 128 -40.32 11.54 -10.28
C TRP A 128 -41.05 12.85 -10.55
N ALA A 129 -42.20 12.81 -11.23
CA ALA A 129 -43.04 13.97 -11.51
C ALA A 129 -43.47 14.75 -10.25
N ASP A 130 -43.52 14.09 -9.09
CA ASP A 130 -43.87 14.70 -7.81
C ASP A 130 -42.63 15.21 -7.02
N LEU A 131 -41.42 14.95 -7.54
CA LEU A 131 -40.15 15.47 -7.04
C LEU A 131 -39.60 16.61 -7.89
N ALA A 132 -39.96 16.71 -9.17
CA ALA A 132 -39.34 17.65 -10.10
C ALA A 132 -39.84 19.09 -9.95
N LEU A 133 -38.96 20.05 -10.24
CA LEU A 133 -39.34 21.42 -10.59
C LEU A 133 -39.89 21.44 -12.03
N GLU A 134 -40.68 22.45 -12.40
CA GLU A 134 -41.14 22.60 -13.79
C GLU A 134 -40.08 23.29 -14.66
N GLY A 135 -39.98 22.88 -15.93
CA GLY A 135 -39.10 23.50 -16.93
C GLY A 135 -37.79 22.73 -17.20
N PRO A 136 -36.89 23.32 -18.02
CA PRO A 136 -35.58 22.73 -18.34
C PRO A 136 -34.63 22.86 -17.13
N LEU A 137 -34.30 21.73 -16.49
CA LEU A 137 -33.51 21.69 -15.26
C LEU A 137 -32.14 21.06 -15.48
N LEU A 138 -31.19 21.48 -14.65
CA LEU A 138 -29.99 20.71 -14.34
C LEU A 138 -30.32 19.69 -13.25
N VAL A 139 -30.23 18.40 -13.54
CA VAL A 139 -30.19 17.38 -12.50
C VAL A 139 -28.74 16.98 -12.29
N LEU A 140 -28.23 17.26 -11.09
CA LEU A 140 -26.95 16.76 -10.65
C LEU A 140 -27.21 15.52 -9.79
N ALA A 141 -26.71 14.39 -10.28
CA ALA A 141 -26.72 13.14 -9.54
C ALA A 141 -25.27 12.70 -9.36
N HIS A 142 -24.83 12.64 -8.12
CA HIS A 142 -23.53 12.10 -7.73
C HIS A 142 -23.67 10.62 -7.32
N GLU A 143 -22.64 10.09 -6.68
CA GLU A 143 -22.50 8.70 -6.26
C GLU A 143 -23.61 8.16 -5.35
N TRP A 144 -24.53 8.99 -4.89
CA TRP A 144 -25.66 8.53 -4.07
C TRP A 144 -26.56 7.51 -4.75
N LEU A 145 -26.67 7.53 -6.08
CA LEU A 145 -27.35 6.45 -6.83
C LEU A 145 -26.47 5.19 -6.96
N ASP A 146 -25.16 5.33 -6.81
CA ASP A 146 -24.21 4.22 -6.86
C ASP A 146 -24.10 3.52 -5.49
N GLU A 147 -24.55 4.17 -4.45
CA GLU A 147 -24.67 3.63 -3.10
C GLU A 147 -25.93 2.76 -2.89
N LEU A 148 -26.77 2.61 -3.93
CA LEU A 148 -27.94 1.74 -3.87
C LEU A 148 -27.53 0.26 -3.80
N PRO A 149 -28.17 -0.58 -2.98
CA PRO A 149 -27.74 -1.95 -2.76
C PRO A 149 -27.99 -2.81 -4.00
N CYS A 150 -26.98 -3.55 -4.41
CA CYS A 150 -27.10 -4.56 -5.46
C CYS A 150 -26.93 -5.96 -4.88
N ARG A 151 -27.58 -6.94 -5.53
CA ARG A 151 -27.35 -8.34 -5.19
C ARG A 151 -25.93 -8.70 -5.56
N VAL A 152 -25.21 -9.33 -4.64
CA VAL A 152 -23.84 -9.79 -4.88
C VAL A 152 -23.91 -11.24 -5.33
N VAL A 153 -23.15 -11.60 -6.35
CA VAL A 153 -22.98 -12.96 -6.84
C VAL A 153 -21.51 -13.36 -6.82
N ARG A 154 -21.23 -14.66 -6.69
CA ARG A 154 -19.91 -15.26 -6.81
C ARG A 154 -19.91 -16.29 -7.93
N ARG A 155 -18.87 -16.27 -8.75
CA ARG A 155 -18.64 -17.29 -9.78
C ARG A 155 -18.14 -18.56 -9.10
N THR A 156 -18.85 -19.67 -9.32
CA THR A 156 -18.47 -21.01 -8.85
C THR A 156 -18.25 -21.93 -10.05
N PRO A 157 -17.65 -23.13 -9.89
CA PRO A 157 -17.54 -24.09 -10.98
C PRO A 157 -18.88 -24.47 -11.63
N GLY A 158 -20.00 -24.31 -10.92
CA GLY A 158 -21.37 -24.57 -11.42
C GLY A 158 -22.12 -23.34 -11.92
N GLY A 159 -21.44 -22.21 -12.14
CA GLY A 159 -22.04 -20.93 -12.56
C GLY A 159 -22.11 -19.89 -11.44
N TRP A 160 -22.79 -18.78 -11.71
CA TRP A 160 -22.99 -17.69 -10.76
C TRP A 160 -23.91 -18.12 -9.61
N ARG A 161 -23.61 -17.70 -8.38
CA ARG A 161 -24.43 -17.97 -7.18
C ARG A 161 -24.59 -16.69 -6.36
N VAL A 162 -25.82 -16.39 -5.94
CA VAL A 162 -26.13 -15.19 -5.15
C VAL A 162 -25.60 -15.34 -3.73
N LEU A 163 -24.90 -14.34 -3.20
CA LEU A 163 -24.44 -14.30 -1.81
C LEU A 163 -25.52 -13.70 -0.90
N GLY A 164 -25.70 -14.28 0.29
CA GLY A 164 -26.71 -13.85 1.27
C GLY A 164 -26.13 -13.06 2.45
N PRO A 165 -27.01 -12.50 3.32
CA PRO A 165 -26.66 -11.71 4.52
C PRO A 165 -25.66 -12.37 5.49
N GLN A 166 -25.70 -13.70 5.59
CA GLN A 166 -25.05 -14.50 6.64
C GLN A 166 -24.04 -15.52 6.08
N GLY A 167 -23.69 -15.43 4.79
CA GLY A 167 -22.87 -16.43 4.10
C GLY A 167 -23.53 -16.93 2.81
N PRO A 168 -22.96 -17.96 2.15
CA PRO A 168 -23.35 -18.36 0.81
C PRO A 168 -24.82 -18.79 0.79
N THR A 169 -25.65 -18.05 0.05
CA THR A 169 -26.92 -18.57 -0.45
C THR A 169 -26.63 -19.34 -1.75
N GLY A 170 -27.26 -20.50 -1.93
CA GLY A 170 -27.02 -21.35 -3.11
C GLY A 170 -27.89 -21.02 -4.32
N ALA A 171 -28.63 -19.91 -4.30
CA ALA A 171 -29.60 -19.58 -5.34
C ALA A 171 -28.92 -19.09 -6.63
N ASP A 172 -29.48 -19.51 -7.76
CA ASP A 172 -29.10 -18.99 -9.08
C ASP A 172 -29.56 -17.53 -9.23
N PRO A 173 -28.80 -16.70 -9.98
CA PRO A 173 -29.31 -15.41 -10.46
C PRO A 173 -30.59 -15.61 -11.27
N THR A 174 -31.46 -14.61 -11.24
CA THR A 174 -32.59 -14.53 -12.17
C THR A 174 -32.08 -14.39 -13.62
N PRO A 175 -32.90 -14.70 -14.64
CA PRO A 175 -32.49 -14.56 -16.04
C PRO A 175 -31.97 -13.16 -16.39
N ALA A 176 -32.62 -12.10 -15.91
CA ALA A 176 -32.17 -10.73 -16.14
C ALA A 176 -30.81 -10.43 -15.48
N GLU A 177 -30.55 -11.00 -14.30
CA GLU A 177 -29.26 -10.87 -13.63
C GLU A 177 -28.17 -11.67 -14.34
N ALA A 178 -28.50 -12.86 -14.87
CA ALA A 178 -27.59 -13.66 -15.67
C ALA A 178 -27.20 -12.93 -16.96
N ASP A 179 -28.17 -12.39 -17.70
CA ASP A 179 -27.94 -11.58 -18.91
C ASP A 179 -27.08 -10.35 -18.62
N TRP A 180 -27.33 -9.69 -17.47
CA TRP A 180 -26.53 -8.57 -17.02
C TRP A 180 -25.09 -8.97 -16.72
N LEU A 181 -24.88 -10.10 -16.02
CA LEU A 181 -23.56 -10.62 -15.69
C LEU A 181 -22.79 -11.03 -16.95
N ASP A 182 -23.44 -11.64 -17.93
CA ASP A 182 -22.81 -12.01 -19.20
C ASP A 182 -22.33 -10.79 -19.98
N ARG A 183 -23.09 -9.69 -19.90
CA ARG A 183 -22.73 -8.44 -20.56
C ARG A 183 -21.58 -7.70 -19.87
N TRP A 184 -21.59 -7.69 -18.53
CA TRP A 184 -20.80 -6.72 -17.74
C TRP A 184 -19.77 -7.32 -16.80
N ALA A 185 -19.93 -8.57 -16.33
CA ALA A 185 -19.07 -9.14 -15.29
C ALA A 185 -17.70 -9.60 -15.81
N GLY A 186 -17.55 -9.86 -17.11
CA GLY A 186 -16.28 -10.30 -17.70
C GLY A 186 -15.69 -11.52 -16.96
N ASP A 187 -14.45 -11.38 -16.49
CA ASP A 187 -13.72 -12.42 -15.72
C ASP A 187 -13.86 -12.30 -14.20
N ALA A 188 -14.77 -11.44 -13.71
CA ALA A 188 -14.92 -11.21 -12.29
C ALA A 188 -15.27 -12.50 -11.52
N ARG A 189 -14.64 -12.70 -10.36
CA ARG A 189 -14.92 -13.83 -9.45
C ARG A 189 -16.10 -13.56 -8.51
N VAL A 190 -16.36 -12.29 -8.22
CA VAL A 190 -17.51 -11.79 -7.45
C VAL A 190 -18.00 -10.53 -8.14
N ALA A 191 -19.30 -10.36 -8.28
CA ALA A 191 -19.90 -9.20 -8.94
C ALA A 191 -21.13 -8.72 -8.19
N GLU A 192 -21.35 -7.42 -8.15
CA GLU A 192 -22.67 -6.88 -7.88
C GLU A 192 -23.47 -6.80 -9.16
N VAL A 193 -24.70 -7.29 -9.11
CA VAL A 193 -25.62 -7.18 -10.23
C VAL A 193 -26.25 -5.79 -10.21
N GLY A 194 -25.82 -4.93 -11.13
CA GLY A 194 -26.11 -3.49 -11.14
C GLY A 194 -27.54 -3.07 -11.48
N LEU A 195 -28.45 -4.00 -11.79
CA LEU A 195 -29.81 -3.72 -12.29
C LEU A 195 -30.58 -2.68 -11.44
N THR A 196 -30.47 -2.77 -10.11
CA THR A 196 -31.05 -1.79 -9.17
C THR A 196 -30.64 -0.35 -9.47
N ARG A 197 -29.35 -0.14 -9.76
CA ARG A 197 -28.77 1.18 -10.04
C ARG A 197 -29.14 1.63 -11.44
N GLU A 198 -29.15 0.71 -12.41
CA GLU A 198 -29.62 1.00 -13.77
C GLU A 198 -31.05 1.54 -13.75
N ASP A 199 -31.95 0.89 -13.01
CA ASP A 199 -33.34 1.32 -12.84
C ASP A 199 -33.46 2.71 -12.21
N ALA A 200 -32.62 3.02 -11.21
CA ALA A 200 -32.62 4.30 -10.53
C ALA A 200 -32.17 5.44 -11.44
N TRP A 201 -31.05 5.23 -12.14
CA TRP A 201 -30.52 6.16 -13.13
C TRP A 201 -31.49 6.35 -14.30
N ALA A 202 -32.10 5.26 -14.79
CA ALA A 202 -33.10 5.29 -15.85
C ALA A 202 -34.34 6.10 -15.43
N ALA A 203 -34.78 5.99 -14.17
CA ALA A 203 -35.93 6.74 -13.68
C ALA A 203 -35.66 8.24 -13.55
N VAL A 204 -34.47 8.63 -13.09
CA VAL A 204 -34.03 10.04 -13.06
C VAL A 204 -33.99 10.60 -14.49
N ALA A 205 -33.37 9.86 -15.40
CA ALA A 205 -33.27 10.25 -16.80
C ALA A 205 -34.64 10.33 -17.50
N ALA A 206 -35.54 9.37 -17.24
CA ALA A 206 -36.90 9.37 -17.77
C ALA A 206 -37.76 10.51 -17.21
N GLY A 207 -37.40 10.99 -16.02
CA GLY A 207 -38.03 12.11 -15.35
C GLY A 207 -37.67 13.49 -15.90
N LEU A 208 -36.63 13.60 -16.71
CA LEU A 208 -36.27 14.84 -17.37
C LEU A 208 -37.28 15.16 -18.48
N THR A 209 -37.89 16.35 -18.41
CA THR A 209 -38.72 16.90 -19.47
C THR A 209 -37.85 17.28 -20.69
N SER A 210 -38.48 17.53 -21.84
CA SER A 210 -37.75 17.97 -23.04
C SER A 210 -36.95 19.25 -22.75
N GLY A 211 -35.62 19.17 -22.84
CA GLY A 211 -34.72 20.29 -22.58
C GLY A 211 -34.02 20.28 -21.21
N GLY A 212 -34.09 19.22 -20.42
CA GLY A 212 -33.25 19.07 -19.22
C GLY A 212 -31.82 18.59 -19.50
N VAL A 213 -30.93 18.74 -18.51
CA VAL A 213 -29.56 18.22 -18.52
C VAL A 213 -29.32 17.36 -17.29
N LEU A 214 -28.87 16.11 -17.48
CA LEU A 214 -28.36 15.25 -16.43
C LEU A 214 -26.84 15.30 -16.40
N VAL A 215 -26.25 15.63 -15.26
CA VAL A 215 -24.82 15.47 -15.01
C VAL A 215 -24.64 14.31 -14.03
N ALA A 216 -24.07 13.22 -14.53
CA ALA A 216 -23.63 12.08 -13.74
C ALA A 216 -22.12 12.18 -13.51
N VAL A 217 -21.67 11.99 -12.27
CA VAL A 217 -20.26 12.08 -11.87
C VAL A 217 -19.81 10.75 -11.28
N ASP A 218 -18.77 10.13 -11.87
CA ASP A 218 -18.22 8.82 -11.47
C ASP A 218 -16.67 8.85 -11.42
N TYR A 219 -16.06 7.87 -10.76
CA TYR A 219 -14.62 7.59 -10.77
C TYR A 219 -14.26 7.02 -12.15
N GLY A 220 -13.75 7.86 -13.05
CA GLY A 220 -13.51 7.53 -14.46
C GLY A 220 -12.58 6.33 -14.71
N HIS A 221 -13.13 5.11 -14.69
CA HIS A 221 -12.53 3.90 -15.23
C HIS A 221 -13.16 3.61 -16.60
N LEU A 222 -12.32 3.39 -17.63
CA LEU A 222 -12.79 2.80 -18.88
C LEU A 222 -13.10 1.31 -18.64
N ARG A 223 -13.93 0.71 -19.49
CA ARG A 223 -14.26 -0.73 -19.43
C ARG A 223 -13.01 -1.61 -19.29
N ASP A 224 -11.94 -1.25 -19.99
CA ASP A 224 -10.67 -1.98 -20.02
C ASP A 224 -9.76 -1.68 -18.82
N ASP A 225 -10.04 -0.60 -18.07
CA ASP A 225 -9.26 -0.13 -16.90
C ASP A 225 -9.96 -0.46 -15.57
N ARG A 226 -10.99 -1.32 -15.60
CA ARG A 226 -11.70 -1.76 -14.39
C ARG A 226 -10.84 -2.73 -13.57
N PRO A 227 -10.81 -2.61 -12.24
CA PRO A 227 -10.10 -3.58 -11.40
C PRO A 227 -10.70 -4.98 -11.52
N LEU A 228 -9.83 -6.00 -11.61
CA LEU A 228 -10.17 -7.41 -11.83
C LEU A 228 -11.18 -7.99 -10.81
N ASP A 229 -11.26 -7.43 -9.61
CA ASP A 229 -12.14 -7.91 -8.53
C ASP A 229 -13.45 -7.12 -8.37
N GLY A 230 -13.72 -6.14 -9.25
CA GLY A 230 -14.81 -5.18 -9.04
C GLY A 230 -14.54 -4.27 -7.84
N GLY A 231 -15.21 -3.12 -7.76
CA GLY A 231 -15.01 -2.13 -6.71
C GLY A 231 -15.52 -2.54 -5.32
N LEU A 232 -15.37 -3.80 -4.89
CA LEU A 232 -15.97 -4.34 -3.67
C LEU A 232 -15.20 -3.97 -2.39
N LEU A 233 -14.76 -2.71 -2.26
CA LEU A 233 -14.01 -2.21 -1.12
C LEU A 233 -14.94 -1.64 -0.06
N GLY A 234 -15.36 -2.51 0.87
CA GLY A 234 -15.91 -2.06 2.14
C GLY A 234 -14.84 -1.36 2.98
N TYR A 235 -15.21 -0.27 3.64
CA TYR A 235 -14.40 0.36 4.68
C TYR A 235 -15.20 0.40 5.98
N ARG A 236 -14.53 0.11 7.10
CA ARG A 236 -15.09 0.22 8.45
C ARG A 236 -14.07 0.92 9.34
N GLU A 237 -14.46 2.03 9.94
CA GLU A 237 -13.58 2.82 10.83
C GLU A 237 -12.24 3.17 10.16
N GLY A 238 -12.26 3.52 8.87
CA GLY A 238 -11.04 3.82 8.10
C GLY A 238 -10.19 2.61 7.69
N HIS A 239 -10.69 1.38 7.87
CA HIS A 239 -10.00 0.14 7.48
C HIS A 239 -10.74 -0.63 6.40
N ARG A 240 -10.02 -1.15 5.40
CA ARG A 240 -10.56 -2.05 4.39
C ARG A 240 -11.10 -3.33 5.05
N VAL A 241 -12.34 -3.70 4.75
CA VAL A 241 -13.00 -4.93 5.24
C VAL A 241 -13.53 -5.77 4.07
N PRO A 242 -13.60 -7.11 4.21
CA PRO A 242 -14.28 -7.96 3.23
C PRO A 242 -15.75 -7.55 3.05
N PRO A 243 -16.37 -7.83 1.89
CA PRO A 243 -17.79 -7.56 1.66
C PRO A 243 -18.63 -8.22 2.77
N ALA A 244 -19.29 -7.41 3.58
CA ALA A 244 -20.14 -7.86 4.66
C ALA A 244 -21.59 -7.56 4.26
N ALA A 245 -22.45 -8.57 4.36
CA ALA A 245 -23.84 -8.45 3.97
C ALA A 245 -24.73 -7.87 5.09
N ASP A 246 -24.11 -7.11 6.01
CA ASP A 246 -24.74 -6.33 7.09
C ASP A 246 -24.93 -4.85 6.72
N GLY A 247 -24.71 -4.48 5.45
CA GLY A 247 -24.98 -3.14 4.91
C GLY A 247 -23.89 -2.10 5.15
N ARG A 248 -22.68 -2.52 5.54
CA ARG A 248 -21.54 -1.63 5.83
C ARG A 248 -20.45 -1.60 4.75
N THR A 249 -20.79 -2.00 3.53
CA THR A 249 -19.85 -2.02 2.40
C THR A 249 -20.45 -1.31 1.20
N ASN A 250 -19.73 -0.33 0.65
CA ASN A 250 -20.03 0.34 -0.63
C ASN A 250 -19.22 -0.38 -1.72
N LEU A 251 -19.87 -0.78 -2.81
CA LEU A 251 -19.37 -1.88 -3.62
C LEU A 251 -19.19 -1.57 -5.14
N SER A 252 -19.61 -0.44 -5.74
CA SER A 252 -19.93 -0.50 -7.19
C SER A 252 -19.64 0.64 -8.16
N ALA A 253 -18.90 1.67 -7.78
CA ALA A 253 -18.88 2.90 -8.56
C ALA A 253 -18.66 2.77 -10.11
N PRO A 254 -17.80 1.86 -10.64
CA PRO A 254 -17.40 1.90 -12.07
C PRO A 254 -18.45 1.59 -13.15
N LEU A 255 -19.72 1.37 -12.80
CA LEU A 255 -20.78 0.91 -13.72
C LEU A 255 -21.88 1.95 -13.98
N ALA A 256 -21.86 3.09 -13.26
CA ALA A 256 -22.94 4.08 -13.29
C ALA A 256 -23.10 4.74 -14.67
N ILE A 257 -21.99 5.13 -15.30
CA ILE A 257 -21.99 5.80 -16.61
C ILE A 257 -22.45 4.85 -17.73
N ASP A 258 -22.04 3.58 -17.68
CA ASP A 258 -22.40 2.58 -18.70
C ASP A 258 -23.86 2.12 -18.55
N ALA A 259 -24.33 1.96 -17.31
CA ALA A 259 -25.74 1.72 -17.00
C ALA A 259 -26.63 2.86 -17.52
N LEU A 260 -26.24 4.11 -17.25
CA LEU A 260 -26.95 5.29 -17.73
C LEU A 260 -26.92 5.37 -19.26
N ALA A 261 -25.78 5.05 -19.90
CA ALA A 261 -25.69 5.00 -21.36
C ALA A 261 -26.64 3.94 -21.94
N ALA A 262 -26.65 2.72 -21.40
CA ALA A 262 -27.53 1.64 -21.84
C ALA A 262 -29.02 2.00 -21.64
N ALA A 263 -29.39 2.64 -20.53
CA ALA A 263 -30.76 3.11 -20.29
C ALA A 263 -31.21 4.18 -21.30
N LEU A 264 -30.26 4.91 -21.90
CA LEU A 264 -30.53 6.03 -22.79
C LEU A 264 -30.39 5.68 -24.29
N GLU A 265 -29.71 4.58 -24.63
CA GLU A 265 -29.42 4.15 -26.02
C GLU A 265 -30.65 4.00 -26.93
N SER A 266 -31.85 3.80 -26.35
CA SER A 266 -33.10 3.61 -27.09
C SER A 266 -34.00 4.86 -27.17
N ARG A 267 -33.61 6.00 -26.57
CA ARG A 267 -34.49 7.18 -26.45
C ARG A 267 -34.20 8.24 -27.53
N PRO A 268 -35.12 8.47 -28.49
CA PRO A 268 -34.95 9.51 -29.49
C PRO A 268 -34.93 10.91 -28.83
N GLY A 269 -33.96 11.74 -29.24
CA GLY A 269 -33.81 13.12 -28.73
C GLY A 269 -32.86 13.28 -27.54
N VAL A 270 -32.29 12.19 -27.01
CA VAL A 270 -31.23 12.25 -26.00
C VAL A 270 -29.86 12.37 -26.69
N ARG A 271 -29.09 13.40 -26.34
CA ARG A 271 -27.72 13.59 -26.83
C ARG A 271 -26.74 13.40 -25.69
N ARG A 272 -25.92 12.34 -25.76
CA ARG A 272 -24.78 12.18 -24.85
C ARG A 272 -23.72 13.22 -25.19
N LEU A 273 -23.45 14.12 -24.25
CA LEU A 273 -22.28 15.00 -24.29
C LEU A 273 -21.22 14.36 -23.41
N VAL A 274 -20.30 13.62 -24.02
CA VAL A 274 -19.11 13.14 -23.31
C VAL A 274 -18.11 14.28 -23.26
N LEU A 275 -17.85 14.82 -22.07
CA LEU A 275 -16.70 15.67 -21.85
C LEU A 275 -15.51 14.75 -21.63
N ASP A 276 -14.94 14.27 -22.74
CA ASP A 276 -13.82 13.33 -22.76
C ASP A 276 -12.64 13.90 -21.97
N ARG A 277 -12.32 13.21 -20.86
CA ARG A 277 -11.14 13.36 -20.00
C ARG A 277 -10.98 14.76 -19.38
N GLN A 278 -10.71 14.80 -18.08
CA GLN A 278 -10.35 16.02 -17.33
C GLN A 278 -9.45 16.96 -18.16
N ALA A 279 -8.49 16.43 -18.93
CA ALA A 279 -7.58 17.16 -19.80
C ALA A 279 -8.22 18.11 -20.84
N ALA A 280 -9.33 17.75 -21.50
CA ALA A 280 -9.92 18.60 -22.54
C ALA A 280 -10.79 19.74 -21.95
N VAL A 281 -11.41 19.49 -20.81
CA VAL A 281 -12.08 20.51 -19.97
C VAL A 281 -11.04 21.46 -19.37
N LEU A 282 -9.88 20.93 -18.94
CA LEU A 282 -8.73 21.69 -18.46
C LEU A 282 -8.11 22.62 -19.53
N ALA A 283 -8.20 22.24 -20.81
CA ALA A 283 -7.59 22.98 -21.92
C ALA A 283 -8.42 24.17 -22.44
N ARG A 284 -9.70 24.30 -22.05
CA ARG A 284 -10.62 25.32 -22.61
C ARG A 284 -10.82 26.56 -21.74
N ARG A 285 -9.93 26.84 -20.78
CA ARG A 285 -10.09 28.04 -19.94
C ARG A 285 -9.57 29.32 -20.62
N PRO A 286 -10.21 30.47 -20.35
CA PRO A 286 -9.64 31.79 -20.64
C PRO A 286 -8.38 31.98 -19.79
N THR A 287 -7.33 32.44 -20.43
CA THR A 287 -6.14 32.96 -19.76
C THR A 287 -6.48 34.26 -19.06
N GLU A 288 -6.10 34.35 -17.78
CA GLU A 288 -6.01 35.56 -16.94
C GLU A 288 -7.29 36.10 -16.30
N ALA A 289 -7.47 35.77 -15.02
CA ALA A 289 -7.45 36.72 -13.88
C ALA A 289 -7.73 35.92 -12.58
N ASP A 290 -6.92 36.16 -11.55
CA ASP A 290 -7.09 35.68 -10.17
C ASP A 290 -6.84 34.18 -9.89
N GLY A 291 -5.56 33.82 -9.96
CA GLY A 291 -4.86 33.29 -8.78
C GLY A 291 -5.44 32.06 -8.08
N ASN A 292 -5.48 30.93 -8.79
CA ASN A 292 -5.66 29.53 -8.31
C ASN A 292 -7.04 28.90 -8.51
N GLY A 293 -7.53 28.81 -9.75
CA GLY A 293 -8.70 27.99 -10.12
C GLY A 293 -8.50 26.47 -9.95
N LEU A 294 -9.12 25.65 -10.83
CA LEU A 294 -9.17 24.19 -10.70
C LEU A 294 -7.80 23.49 -10.61
N ALA A 295 -6.73 24.08 -11.16
CA ALA A 295 -5.35 23.59 -10.96
C ALA A 295 -4.86 23.80 -9.51
N GLY A 296 -5.27 24.90 -8.88
CA GLY A 296 -5.14 25.14 -7.45
C GLY A 296 -6.01 24.21 -6.63
N LEU A 297 -7.24 23.87 -7.09
CA LEU A 297 -8.11 22.91 -6.41
C LEU A 297 -7.65 21.46 -6.57
N VAL A 298 -7.09 21.06 -7.73
CA VAL A 298 -6.43 19.76 -7.99
C VAL A 298 -5.08 19.68 -7.30
N ALA A 299 -4.30 20.76 -7.27
CA ALA A 299 -3.07 20.83 -6.48
C ALA A 299 -3.38 20.85 -4.98
N ALA A 300 -4.46 21.48 -4.52
CA ALA A 300 -4.93 21.41 -3.15
C ALA A 300 -5.53 20.03 -2.85
N ASN A 301 -6.16 19.36 -3.82
CA ASN A 301 -6.68 18.01 -3.66
C ASN A 301 -5.52 17.01 -3.58
N ARG A 302 -4.53 17.09 -4.49
CA ARG A 302 -3.30 16.28 -4.45
C ARG A 302 -2.41 16.61 -3.26
N ARG A 303 -2.22 17.89 -2.90
CA ARG A 303 -1.44 18.30 -1.71
C ARG A 303 -2.15 17.97 -0.40
N ARG A 304 -3.49 18.01 -0.30
CA ARG A 304 -4.21 17.57 0.92
C ARG A 304 -4.43 16.06 1.02
N LEU A 305 -4.54 15.33 -0.10
CA LEU A 305 -4.54 13.86 -0.10
C LEU A 305 -3.19 13.27 0.31
N LEU A 306 -2.11 14.06 0.19
CA LEU A 306 -0.74 13.62 0.45
C LEU A 306 -0.09 14.25 1.70
N ALA A 307 -0.67 15.25 2.37
CA ALA A 307 0.09 16.05 3.35
C ALA A 307 -0.52 16.31 4.75
N ASP A 308 -1.69 15.80 5.15
CA ASP A 308 -2.14 16.01 6.55
C ASP A 308 -3.22 15.00 7.02
N PRO A 309 -2.86 13.97 7.82
CA PRO A 309 -3.81 13.00 8.39
C PRO A 309 -4.72 13.56 9.49
N ASP A 310 -4.40 14.73 10.08
CA ASP A 310 -5.00 15.21 11.34
C ASP A 310 -5.97 16.41 11.16
N ARG A 311 -6.37 16.77 9.93
CA ARG A 311 -7.39 17.83 9.66
C ARG A 311 -8.80 17.33 9.37
N TRP A 312 -9.27 16.31 10.09
CA TRP A 312 -10.72 16.09 10.23
C TRP A 312 -11.30 16.98 11.34
N GLY A 313 -12.04 18.02 10.92
CA GLY A 313 -13.05 18.68 11.75
C GLY A 313 -12.58 19.74 12.75
N ARG A 314 -12.13 20.91 12.27
CA ARG A 314 -12.30 22.19 12.99
C ARG A 314 -12.38 23.37 12.01
N THR A 315 -13.55 24.02 11.94
CA THR A 315 -13.70 25.37 11.40
C THR A 315 -13.68 26.37 12.58
N GLY A 316 -12.62 27.20 12.65
CA GLY A 316 -12.63 28.54 13.27
C GLY A 316 -12.33 28.68 14.78
N GLY A 317 -11.51 29.70 15.12
CA GLY A 317 -11.57 30.42 16.39
C GLY A 317 -10.26 30.51 17.20
N TRP A 318 -9.58 31.66 17.16
CA TRP A 318 -8.60 32.05 18.19
C TRP A 318 -9.32 32.28 19.53
N SER A 319 -9.05 31.44 20.55
CA SER A 319 -8.97 31.78 21.99
C SER A 319 -8.90 30.52 22.87
N THR A 320 -7.87 30.41 23.72
CA THR A 320 -7.66 29.42 24.81
C THR A 320 -8.37 29.84 26.12
N PRO A 321 -8.41 29.08 27.26
CA PRO A 321 -7.81 27.76 27.59
C PRO A 321 -8.71 26.69 28.35
N SER A 322 -8.42 25.39 28.15
CA SER A 322 -8.34 24.17 29.05
C SER A 322 -9.27 23.94 30.28
N PRO A 323 -9.33 22.74 30.95
CA PRO A 323 -9.20 21.31 30.55
C PRO A 323 -10.37 20.41 31.08
N GLN A 324 -10.62 19.20 30.50
CA GLN A 324 -10.92 17.96 31.26
C GLN A 324 -11.20 16.71 30.36
N ALA A 325 -10.56 15.59 30.74
CA ALA A 325 -10.87 14.16 30.53
C ALA A 325 -11.07 13.55 29.11
N ARG A 326 -10.15 12.63 28.76
CA ARG A 326 -10.13 11.63 27.66
C ARG A 326 -10.99 10.39 27.99
N PRO A 327 -11.43 9.51 27.05
CA PRO A 327 -10.54 8.48 26.46
C PRO A 327 -10.81 7.98 25.01
N ARG A 328 -9.68 7.61 24.36
CA ARG A 328 -9.46 6.45 23.43
C ARG A 328 -9.97 6.60 21.97
N ARG A 329 -9.32 6.07 20.92
CA ARG A 329 -8.01 5.42 20.64
C ARG A 329 -7.97 5.18 19.10
N ARG A 330 -6.76 5.05 18.54
CA ARG A 330 -6.37 4.27 17.33
C ARG A 330 -6.55 4.92 15.95
N GLY A 331 -5.39 5.26 15.38
CA GLY A 331 -5.19 5.44 13.94
C GLY A 331 -4.77 4.13 13.24
N PRO A 332 -4.70 4.15 11.90
CA PRO A 332 -4.85 2.97 11.05
C PRO A 332 -3.54 2.46 10.41
N ARG A 333 -3.64 1.28 9.78
CA ARG A 333 -2.59 0.51 9.11
C ARG A 333 -2.63 0.69 7.58
N LEU A 334 -1.43 0.63 7.00
CA LEU A 334 -1.05 0.70 5.58
C LEU A 334 -1.28 -0.61 4.77
N TRP A 335 -1.09 -0.45 3.46
CA TRP A 335 -1.44 -1.18 2.24
C TRP A 335 -1.06 -2.67 2.05
N ALA A 336 -1.76 -3.31 1.10
CA ALA A 336 -1.42 -4.57 0.44
C ALA A 336 -1.59 -4.44 -1.09
N MET A 337 -0.63 -5.01 -1.85
CA MET A 337 -0.44 -4.99 -3.31
C MET A 337 -0.85 -6.33 -3.99
N PRO A 338 -0.98 -6.40 -5.35
CA PRO A 338 -1.78 -7.39 -6.09
C PRO A 338 -1.03 -8.60 -6.69
N SER A 339 -1.77 -9.63 -7.10
CA SER A 339 -1.32 -10.88 -7.75
C SER A 339 -1.89 -11.04 -9.18
N PRO A 340 -1.19 -11.68 -10.14
CA PRO A 340 -1.68 -11.96 -11.49
C PRO A 340 -2.36 -13.35 -11.62
N THR A 341 -3.23 -13.54 -12.63
CA THR A 341 -3.76 -14.88 -13.02
C THR A 341 -3.64 -15.21 -14.51
N PRO A 342 -3.49 -16.50 -14.88
CA PRO A 342 -3.05 -16.96 -16.21
C PRO A 342 -4.19 -17.50 -17.09
N SER A 343 -3.91 -17.61 -18.39
CA SER A 343 -4.70 -18.30 -19.43
C SER A 343 -4.54 -19.82 -19.38
N SER A 344 -5.55 -20.60 -19.79
CA SER A 344 -5.44 -22.07 -19.95
C SER A 344 -6.00 -22.58 -21.29
N PRO A 345 -5.31 -23.51 -21.98
CA PRO A 345 -5.86 -24.35 -23.05
C PRO A 345 -6.44 -25.68 -22.50
N THR A 346 -7.22 -26.37 -23.34
CA THR A 346 -7.96 -27.63 -23.07
C THR A 346 -7.10 -28.83 -22.62
N PRO A 347 -7.68 -29.81 -21.90
CA PRO A 347 -6.92 -30.77 -21.09
C PRO A 347 -6.40 -31.97 -21.89
N SER A 348 -5.11 -32.27 -21.68
CA SER A 348 -4.51 -33.59 -21.81
C SER A 348 -4.51 -34.27 -20.44
N SER A 349 -4.65 -35.60 -20.39
CA SER A 349 -5.06 -36.40 -19.24
C SER A 349 -3.99 -36.65 -18.15
N ALA A 350 -3.27 -35.63 -17.71
CA ALA A 350 -2.45 -35.64 -16.50
C ALA A 350 -2.46 -34.23 -15.89
N GLY A 351 -3.01 -34.04 -14.68
CA GLY A 351 -3.06 -32.73 -14.03
C GLY A 351 -1.65 -32.24 -13.62
N PRO A 352 -1.40 -30.92 -13.58
CA PRO A 352 -0.11 -30.39 -13.16
C PRO A 352 0.18 -30.76 -11.70
N ALA A 353 1.41 -31.19 -11.43
CA ALA A 353 1.85 -31.55 -10.08
C ALA A 353 2.13 -30.28 -9.26
N SER A 354 1.46 -30.13 -8.11
CA SER A 354 1.80 -29.12 -7.11
C SER A 354 2.94 -29.62 -6.24
N LEU A 355 4.02 -28.85 -6.14
CA LEU A 355 5.20 -29.13 -5.32
C LEU A 355 5.29 -28.13 -4.17
N ARG A 356 5.23 -28.64 -2.94
CA ARG A 356 5.49 -27.83 -1.74
C ARG A 356 7.00 -27.73 -1.53
N VAL A 357 7.54 -26.52 -1.41
CA VAL A 357 8.97 -26.29 -1.16
C VAL A 357 9.15 -25.53 0.15
N LEU A 358 10.03 -26.04 0.99
CA LEU A 358 10.42 -25.45 2.25
C LEU A 358 11.89 -25.04 2.18
N VAL A 359 12.18 -23.77 2.44
CA VAL A 359 13.56 -23.26 2.45
C VAL A 359 13.96 -22.94 3.87
N GLY A 360 14.93 -23.69 4.40
CA GLY A 360 15.38 -23.56 5.78
C GLY A 360 16.06 -24.82 6.29
N GLY A 361 16.48 -24.81 7.56
CA GLY A 361 17.13 -25.96 8.19
C GLY A 361 16.11 -26.90 8.83
N ALA A 362 16.41 -28.22 8.85
CA ALA A 362 15.66 -29.21 9.64
C ALA A 362 15.91 -29.11 11.16
N ALA A 363 16.52 -28.02 11.64
CA ALA A 363 16.85 -27.83 13.04
C ALA A 363 15.58 -27.69 13.92
N LEU A 364 15.69 -28.09 15.19
CA LEU A 364 14.60 -28.08 16.16
C LEU A 364 13.89 -26.70 16.18
N GLY A 365 12.59 -26.70 15.87
CA GLY A 365 11.73 -25.51 15.91
C GLY A 365 11.37 -24.91 14.54
N ALA A 366 12.02 -25.32 13.44
CA ALA A 366 11.68 -24.84 12.10
C ALA A 366 10.57 -25.64 11.39
N LEU A 367 10.43 -26.95 11.70
CA LEU A 367 9.39 -27.82 11.12
C LEU A 367 8.47 -28.39 12.22
N PRO A 368 7.13 -28.33 12.08
CA PRO A 368 6.21 -28.98 13.02
C PRO A 368 6.46 -30.50 13.05
N GLY A 369 6.95 -31.02 14.18
CA GLY A 369 7.21 -32.46 14.37
C GLY A 369 8.50 -32.99 13.74
N GLY A 370 9.38 -32.15 13.18
CA GLY A 370 10.70 -32.53 12.70
C GLY A 370 10.72 -33.51 11.51
N ARG A 371 9.58 -33.68 10.82
CA ARG A 371 9.45 -34.52 9.63
C ARG A 371 8.97 -33.67 8.46
N VAL A 372 9.58 -33.89 7.31
CA VAL A 372 9.11 -33.34 6.03
C VAL A 372 7.98 -34.24 5.53
N ALA A 373 6.84 -33.67 5.15
CA ALA A 373 5.71 -34.44 4.63
C ALA A 373 6.04 -35.03 3.25
N ASP A 374 5.45 -36.19 2.92
CA ASP A 374 5.61 -36.79 1.59
C ASP A 374 5.17 -35.79 0.50
N GLY A 375 5.97 -35.68 -0.57
CA GLY A 375 5.75 -34.70 -1.64
C GLY A 375 6.21 -33.26 -1.33
N THR A 376 6.97 -33.05 -0.24
CA THR A 376 7.59 -31.76 0.09
C THR A 376 9.09 -31.77 -0.17
N LEU A 377 9.59 -30.77 -0.90
CA LEU A 377 11.02 -30.54 -1.13
C LEU A 377 11.57 -29.62 -0.03
N LEU A 378 12.57 -30.09 0.73
CA LEU A 378 13.30 -29.26 1.70
C LEU A 378 14.64 -28.81 1.09
N LEU A 379 14.85 -27.49 1.01
CA LEU A 379 16.08 -26.87 0.53
C LEU A 379 16.88 -26.29 1.72
N ASP A 380 18.03 -26.90 2.01
CA ASP A 380 19.02 -26.37 2.98
C ASP A 380 20.11 -25.60 2.22
N LEU A 381 20.09 -24.27 2.35
CA LEU A 381 21.06 -23.37 1.71
C LEU A 381 22.39 -23.30 2.49
N GLY A 382 22.60 -24.19 3.45
CA GLY A 382 23.84 -24.36 4.17
C GLY A 382 23.82 -23.82 5.61
N PRO A 383 24.84 -24.17 6.40
CA PRO A 383 24.87 -23.94 7.85
C PRO A 383 24.89 -22.45 8.24
N ASP A 384 25.45 -21.60 7.38
CA ASP A 384 25.69 -20.19 7.65
C ASP A 384 24.71 -19.26 6.92
N HIS A 385 23.88 -19.81 6.01
CA HIS A 385 22.92 -19.05 5.23
C HIS A 385 21.76 -18.55 6.11
N PRO A 386 21.25 -17.32 5.90
CA PRO A 386 20.25 -16.72 6.79
C PRO A 386 18.92 -17.47 6.85
N SER A 387 18.53 -18.16 5.77
CA SER A 387 17.30 -18.96 5.72
C SER A 387 17.29 -20.13 6.72
N ARG A 388 18.45 -20.58 7.22
CA ARG A 388 18.54 -21.71 8.14
C ARG A 388 17.78 -21.47 9.45
N ALA A 389 17.77 -20.23 9.94
CA ALA A 389 17.06 -19.84 11.14
C ALA A 389 15.63 -19.41 10.77
N GLY A 390 14.76 -20.38 10.50
CA GLY A 390 13.38 -20.12 10.09
C GLY A 390 12.93 -21.04 8.98
N LEU A 391 11.75 -20.73 8.42
CA LEU A 391 11.18 -21.43 7.30
C LEU A 391 10.51 -20.43 6.36
N LEU A 392 10.89 -20.45 5.09
CA LEU A 392 10.10 -19.86 4.01
C LEU A 392 9.38 -21.00 3.28
N GLU A 393 8.08 -20.86 3.09
CA GLU A 393 7.26 -21.86 2.39
C GLU A 393 6.83 -21.32 1.03
N LEU A 394 6.96 -22.17 0.01
CA LEU A 394 6.55 -21.91 -1.36
C LEU A 394 5.60 -23.03 -1.81
N GLU A 395 4.52 -22.65 -2.48
CA GLU A 395 3.68 -23.57 -3.24
C GLU A 395 4.00 -23.36 -4.72
N LEU A 396 4.53 -24.39 -5.38
CA LEU A 396 4.92 -24.32 -6.79
C LEU A 396 3.99 -25.19 -7.62
N TRP A 397 3.58 -24.69 -8.78
CA TRP A 397 2.98 -25.51 -9.82
C TRP A 397 4.02 -25.73 -10.90
N THR A 398 4.17 -26.98 -11.29
CA THR A 398 5.14 -27.40 -12.30
C THR A 398 4.43 -27.79 -13.58
N ASP A 399 5.19 -27.76 -14.67
CA ASP A 399 4.76 -28.30 -15.96
C ASP A 399 4.43 -29.81 -15.82
N PRO A 400 3.79 -30.45 -16.82
CA PRO A 400 3.40 -31.85 -16.73
C PRO A 400 4.57 -32.83 -16.50
N THR A 401 5.82 -32.42 -16.78
CA THR A 401 7.02 -33.23 -16.49
C THR A 401 7.46 -33.12 -15.03
N GLY A 402 7.05 -32.07 -14.32
CA GLY A 402 7.49 -31.77 -12.96
C GLY A 402 8.85 -31.09 -12.87
N GLU A 403 9.43 -30.70 -14.01
CA GLU A 403 10.80 -30.19 -14.08
C GLU A 403 10.85 -28.66 -14.09
N VAL A 404 9.85 -27.97 -14.62
CA VAL A 404 9.84 -26.51 -14.78
C VAL A 404 8.73 -25.87 -13.95
N VAL A 405 9.05 -24.79 -13.23
CA VAL A 405 8.07 -24.01 -12.48
C VAL A 405 7.21 -23.17 -13.43
N GLU A 406 5.89 -23.32 -13.40
CA GLU A 406 4.94 -22.48 -14.15
C GLU A 406 4.35 -21.35 -13.29
N ARG A 407 4.22 -21.58 -11.99
CA ARG A 407 3.67 -20.63 -11.02
C ARG A 407 4.28 -20.86 -9.65
N ALA A 408 4.45 -19.80 -8.88
CA ALA A 408 4.87 -19.86 -7.49
C ALA A 408 3.98 -18.94 -6.63
N ASP A 409 3.55 -19.45 -5.48
CA ASP A 409 2.96 -18.68 -4.40
C ASP A 409 3.85 -18.77 -3.16
N VAL A 410 3.91 -17.69 -2.38
CA VAL A 410 4.81 -17.58 -1.21
C VAL A 410 3.98 -17.44 0.06
N HIS A 411 4.32 -18.25 1.06
CA HIS A 411 3.70 -18.22 2.37
C HIS A 411 4.71 -17.71 3.41
N VAL A 412 4.37 -16.58 4.02
CA VAL A 412 5.15 -15.90 5.07
C VAL A 412 4.39 -15.92 6.40
N GLY A 413 5.04 -15.55 7.49
CA GLY A 413 4.43 -15.42 8.82
C GLY A 413 4.82 -16.51 9.81
N ALA A 414 5.58 -17.53 9.39
CA ALA A 414 6.02 -18.63 10.26
C ALA A 414 6.87 -18.14 11.45
N MET A 415 7.56 -17.01 11.30
CA MET A 415 8.36 -16.37 12.35
C MET A 415 7.76 -15.07 12.89
N HIS A 416 6.48 -14.77 12.61
CA HIS A 416 5.86 -13.53 13.04
C HIS A 416 5.72 -13.48 14.56
N ARG A 417 6.41 -12.52 15.19
CA ARG A 417 6.44 -12.34 16.65
C ARG A 417 5.67 -11.10 17.12
N GLY A 418 5.05 -10.36 16.20
CA GLY A 418 4.35 -9.12 16.49
C GLY A 418 5.28 -8.04 17.06
N VAL A 419 6.50 -7.92 16.53
CA VAL A 419 7.53 -7.00 17.06
C VAL A 419 7.04 -5.56 17.03
N GLU A 420 6.31 -5.17 16.00
CA GLU A 420 5.74 -3.83 15.88
C GLU A 420 4.73 -3.53 16.97
N LYS A 421 4.00 -4.56 17.43
CA LYS A 421 3.10 -4.43 18.56
C LYS A 421 3.86 -4.31 19.89
N LEU A 422 4.99 -4.99 20.00
CA LEU A 422 5.86 -4.93 21.16
C LEU A 422 6.57 -3.58 21.31
N PHE A 423 6.78 -2.83 20.22
CA PHE A 423 7.28 -1.45 20.27
C PHE A 423 6.29 -0.51 20.99
N GLU A 424 4.98 -0.63 20.73
CA GLU A 424 3.94 0.25 21.29
C GLU A 424 3.82 0.19 22.83
N VAL A 425 4.47 -0.78 23.47
CA VAL A 425 4.44 -0.98 24.94
C VAL A 425 5.81 -0.88 25.59
N ARG A 426 6.83 -0.41 24.86
CA ARG A 426 8.22 -0.25 25.31
C ARG A 426 8.68 1.17 25.10
N ASP A 427 9.56 1.65 25.98
CA ASP A 427 10.11 2.98 25.80
C ASP A 427 11.11 3.05 24.64
N TYR A 428 11.41 4.27 24.19
CA TYR A 428 12.30 4.53 23.05
C TYR A 428 13.72 3.93 23.18
N ARG A 429 14.19 3.62 24.39
CA ARG A 429 15.48 2.92 24.56
C ARG A 429 15.31 1.41 24.43
N GLN A 430 14.22 0.88 24.99
CA GLN A 430 13.91 -0.54 24.96
C GLN A 430 13.58 -1.06 23.56
N ILE A 431 12.99 -0.22 22.69
CA ILE A 431 12.65 -0.64 21.32
C ILE A 431 13.87 -0.95 20.45
N LEU A 432 15.03 -0.33 20.71
CA LEU A 432 16.27 -0.64 20.01
C LEU A 432 16.65 -2.12 20.20
N MET A 433 16.36 -2.70 21.37
CA MET A 433 16.62 -4.11 21.67
C MET A 433 15.71 -5.11 20.97
N LEU A 434 14.69 -4.60 20.29
CA LEU A 434 13.77 -5.39 19.47
C LEU A 434 14.03 -5.15 17.98
N ALA A 435 14.46 -3.93 17.63
CA ALA A 435 14.83 -3.55 16.27
C ALA A 435 16.04 -4.36 15.75
N ASP A 436 16.93 -4.80 16.63
CA ASP A 436 18.10 -5.61 16.25
C ASP A 436 17.80 -7.11 16.06
N ARG A 437 16.53 -7.54 16.22
CA ARG A 437 16.17 -8.98 16.23
C ARG A 437 15.41 -9.48 15.02
N HIS A 438 14.92 -8.60 14.15
CA HIS A 438 14.22 -9.02 12.94
C HIS A 438 15.23 -9.50 11.90
N ASP A 439 16.29 -8.72 11.66
CA ASP A 439 17.43 -9.12 10.85
C ASP A 439 18.62 -9.49 11.74
N TRP A 440 18.79 -10.79 12.03
CA TRP A 440 19.94 -11.28 12.80
C TRP A 440 21.24 -11.37 11.98
N GLN A 441 21.20 -11.11 10.68
CA GLN A 441 22.40 -10.99 9.84
C GLN A 441 22.96 -9.57 9.89
N ALA A 442 22.06 -8.59 9.96
CA ALA A 442 22.41 -7.18 10.07
C ALA A 442 21.74 -6.47 11.28
N PRO A 443 21.94 -6.96 12.50
CA PRO A 443 21.23 -6.47 13.69
C PRO A 443 21.48 -4.98 13.95
N PHE A 444 22.71 -4.51 13.70
CA PHE A 444 23.06 -3.10 13.80
C PHE A 444 22.23 -2.20 12.88
N ALA A 445 21.85 -2.66 11.68
CA ALA A 445 21.07 -1.85 10.72
C ALA A 445 19.66 -1.55 11.25
N GLY A 446 19.04 -2.51 11.96
CA GLY A 446 17.75 -2.32 12.62
C GLY A 446 17.84 -1.31 13.75
N GLU A 447 18.83 -1.44 14.64
CA GLU A 447 19.08 -0.46 15.72
C GLU A 447 19.29 0.95 15.16
N LEU A 448 20.16 1.07 14.15
CA LEU A 448 20.56 2.34 13.56
C LEU A 448 19.37 3.06 12.93
N THR A 449 18.54 2.35 12.17
CA THR A 449 17.39 2.94 11.47
C THR A 449 16.36 3.49 12.45
N VAL A 450 16.06 2.73 13.51
CA VAL A 450 15.12 3.18 14.55
C VAL A 450 15.70 4.34 15.36
N ALA A 451 16.99 4.30 15.70
CA ALA A 451 17.65 5.40 16.40
C ALA A 451 17.64 6.69 15.57
N LEU A 452 17.98 6.62 14.28
CA LEU A 452 17.96 7.76 13.37
C LEU A 452 16.54 8.34 13.21
N ALA A 453 15.51 7.50 13.13
CA ALA A 453 14.12 7.97 13.08
C ALA A 453 13.73 8.75 14.36
N CYS A 454 14.15 8.26 15.53
CA CYS A 454 13.93 8.97 16.79
C CYS A 454 14.72 10.29 16.85
N GLU A 455 15.99 10.28 16.44
CA GLU A 455 16.87 11.45 16.41
C GLU A 455 16.35 12.54 15.46
N HIS A 456 15.80 12.13 14.31
CA HIS A 456 15.17 13.02 13.35
C HIS A 456 13.97 13.77 13.96
N LEU A 457 13.03 13.04 14.58
CA LEU A 457 11.87 13.65 15.24
C LEU A 457 12.23 14.48 16.48
N LEU A 458 13.37 14.19 17.12
CA LEU A 458 13.89 14.99 18.22
C LEU A 458 14.69 16.23 17.75
N GLY A 459 14.94 16.38 16.44
CA GLY A 459 15.78 17.44 15.91
C GLY A 459 17.23 17.38 16.43
N MET A 460 17.76 16.18 16.67
CA MET A 460 19.06 15.98 17.32
C MET A 460 20.24 16.01 16.34
N THR A 461 21.32 16.69 16.74
CA THR A 461 22.62 16.63 16.06
C THR A 461 23.59 15.71 16.80
N VAL A 462 23.75 14.47 16.32
CA VAL A 462 24.63 13.46 16.95
C VAL A 462 26.12 13.86 16.85
N PRO A 463 26.98 13.54 17.84
CA PRO A 463 28.40 13.89 17.78
C PRO A 463 29.12 13.32 16.55
N PRO A 464 30.08 14.07 15.95
CA PRO A 464 30.78 13.63 14.73
C PRO A 464 31.45 12.26 14.86
N ARG A 465 32.10 11.98 16.00
CA ARG A 465 32.76 10.69 16.23
C ARG A 465 31.76 9.52 16.19
N ALA A 466 30.57 9.71 16.76
CA ALA A 466 29.49 8.71 16.70
C ALA A 466 28.93 8.53 15.29
N VAL A 467 28.83 9.62 14.50
CA VAL A 467 28.41 9.57 13.11
C VAL A 467 29.34 8.68 12.28
N TRP A 468 30.65 8.90 12.41
CA TRP A 468 31.66 8.12 11.68
C TRP A 468 31.76 6.67 12.17
N LEU A 469 31.68 6.43 13.49
CA LEU A 469 31.72 5.07 14.02
C LEU A 469 30.46 4.28 13.65
N ARG A 470 29.28 4.91 13.61
CA ARG A 470 28.06 4.29 13.06
C ARG A 470 28.20 3.94 11.58
N THR A 471 28.87 4.79 10.80
CA THR A 471 29.11 4.53 9.37
C THR A 471 30.03 3.32 9.19
N LEU A 472 31.13 3.25 9.97
CA LEU A 472 32.03 2.08 9.99
C LEU A 472 31.27 0.80 10.37
N LEU A 473 30.50 0.83 11.46
CA LEU A 473 29.74 -0.35 11.93
C LEU A 473 28.66 -0.79 10.94
N ALA A 474 28.07 0.13 10.19
CA ALA A 474 27.12 -0.20 9.12
C ALA A 474 27.81 -1.00 7.99
N GLU A 475 29.02 -0.60 7.59
CA GLU A 475 29.77 -1.29 6.55
C GLU A 475 30.39 -2.61 7.04
N HIS A 476 30.87 -2.69 8.29
CA HIS A 476 31.22 -3.96 8.94
C HIS A 476 30.04 -4.96 8.87
N THR A 477 28.85 -4.48 9.23
CA THR A 477 27.62 -5.28 9.21
C THR A 477 27.26 -5.74 7.79
N ARG A 478 27.50 -4.88 6.78
CA ARG A 478 27.31 -5.22 5.37
C ARG A 478 28.23 -6.35 4.92
N ILE A 479 29.52 -6.29 5.27
CA ILE A 479 30.48 -7.35 4.99
C ILE A 479 30.03 -8.67 5.61
N ALA A 480 29.69 -8.67 6.90
CA ALA A 480 29.27 -9.88 7.62
C ALA A 480 27.99 -10.52 7.05
N SER A 481 27.05 -9.68 6.58
CA SER A 481 25.82 -10.11 5.92
C SER A 481 26.08 -10.72 4.54
N HIS A 482 26.80 -10.03 3.66
CA HIS A 482 27.10 -10.51 2.30
C HIS A 482 27.93 -11.80 2.31
N LEU A 483 28.93 -11.91 3.20
CA LEU A 483 29.65 -13.17 3.40
C LEU A 483 28.71 -14.31 3.80
N GLY A 484 27.62 -14.04 4.52
CA GLY A 484 26.62 -15.05 4.85
C GLY A 484 25.90 -15.64 3.64
N PHE A 485 25.58 -14.80 2.66
CA PHE A 485 25.01 -15.25 1.38
C PHE A 485 26.05 -15.90 0.48
N LEU A 486 27.25 -15.32 0.37
CA LEU A 486 28.35 -15.90 -0.41
C LEU A 486 28.82 -17.26 0.14
N GLY A 487 28.65 -17.52 1.43
CA GLY A 487 28.94 -18.82 2.05
C GLY A 487 28.18 -20.00 1.44
N TYR A 488 27.02 -19.73 0.80
CA TYR A 488 26.30 -20.73 0.02
C TYR A 488 27.17 -21.35 -1.07
N LEU A 489 27.90 -20.53 -1.84
CA LEU A 489 28.73 -20.99 -2.96
C LEU A 489 29.85 -21.92 -2.48
N THR A 490 30.51 -21.56 -1.38
CA THR A 490 31.53 -22.42 -0.76
C THR A 490 30.94 -23.71 -0.25
N TYR A 491 29.79 -23.67 0.43
CA TYR A 491 29.13 -24.86 0.97
C TYR A 491 28.68 -25.82 -0.14
N ARG A 492 28.13 -25.29 -1.22
CA ARG A 492 27.66 -26.05 -2.38
C ARG A 492 28.82 -26.71 -3.13
N THR A 493 29.95 -26.02 -3.28
CA THR A 493 31.12 -26.54 -4.01
C THR A 493 31.91 -27.54 -3.17
N ASP A 494 32.20 -27.18 -1.91
CA ASP A 494 32.93 -28.01 -0.95
C ASP A 494 32.38 -27.76 0.47
N PRO A 495 31.52 -28.67 0.98
CA PRO A 495 30.96 -28.55 2.33
C PRO A 495 32.02 -28.51 3.46
N THR A 496 33.27 -28.87 3.18
CA THR A 496 34.39 -28.80 4.14
C THR A 496 35.12 -27.45 4.13
N ASP A 497 34.87 -26.57 3.16
CA ASP A 497 35.43 -25.22 3.16
C ASP A 497 34.74 -24.36 4.23
N ARG A 498 35.50 -24.05 5.27
CA ARG A 498 35.05 -23.23 6.41
C ARG A 498 35.64 -21.82 6.38
N ARG A 499 36.27 -21.36 5.30
CA ARG A 499 36.92 -20.04 5.24
C ARG A 499 35.92 -18.91 5.49
N VAL A 500 34.76 -18.93 4.82
CA VAL A 500 33.70 -17.93 5.02
C VAL A 500 33.14 -18.01 6.44
N ALA A 501 32.81 -19.21 6.91
CA ALA A 501 32.29 -19.43 8.27
C ALA A 501 33.24 -18.90 9.35
N ARG A 502 34.54 -19.20 9.24
CA ARG A 502 35.57 -18.71 10.17
C ARG A 502 35.66 -17.20 10.18
N LEU A 503 35.77 -16.57 9.00
CA LEU A 503 35.90 -15.12 8.92
C LEU A 503 34.65 -14.40 9.46
N ARG A 504 33.45 -14.93 9.20
CA ARG A 504 32.21 -14.38 9.77
C ARG A 504 32.17 -14.47 11.29
N GLU A 505 32.71 -15.55 11.86
CA GLU A 505 32.83 -15.66 13.31
C GLU A 505 33.84 -14.65 13.87
N GLU A 506 34.97 -14.44 13.19
CA GLU A 506 35.96 -13.43 13.57
C GLU A 506 35.38 -12.00 13.52
N LEU A 507 34.56 -11.68 12.51
CA LEU A 507 33.82 -10.40 12.45
C LEU A 507 32.86 -10.23 13.64
N ARG A 508 32.13 -11.28 14.03
CA ARG A 508 31.27 -11.26 15.22
C ARG A 508 32.06 -11.08 16.52
N GLU A 509 33.23 -11.69 16.59
CA GLU A 509 34.15 -11.56 17.72
C GLU A 509 34.72 -10.14 17.84
N GLN A 510 34.96 -9.48 16.69
CA GLN A 510 35.36 -8.07 16.64
C GLN A 510 34.25 -7.13 17.15
N VAL A 511 32.98 -7.37 16.79
CA VAL A 511 31.83 -6.66 17.39
C VAL A 511 31.71 -6.96 18.88
N ARG A 512 31.95 -8.21 19.30
CA ARG A 512 31.95 -8.59 20.72
C ARG A 512 33.03 -7.85 21.51
N ALA A 513 34.21 -7.64 20.93
CA ALA A 513 35.30 -6.90 21.56
C ALA A 513 34.90 -5.44 21.85
N LEU A 514 34.10 -4.82 20.99
CA LEU A 514 33.59 -3.45 21.18
C LEU A 514 32.40 -3.38 22.14
N THR A 515 31.46 -4.33 22.02
CA THR A 515 30.11 -4.18 22.59
C THR A 515 29.80 -5.14 23.74
N GLY A 516 30.60 -6.19 23.89
CA GLY A 516 30.33 -7.34 24.76
C GLY A 516 29.33 -8.35 24.17
N ASN A 517 28.67 -8.04 23.05
CA ASN A 517 27.68 -8.92 22.43
C ASN A 517 28.15 -9.44 21.06
N ARG A 518 27.93 -10.73 20.81
CA ARG A 518 28.43 -11.42 19.61
C ARG A 518 27.53 -11.31 18.38
N VAL A 519 26.21 -11.32 18.57
CA VAL A 519 25.23 -11.25 17.46
C VAL A 519 24.50 -9.92 17.52
N HIS A 520 23.83 -9.65 18.63
CA HIS A 520 22.99 -8.49 18.87
C HIS A 520 23.79 -7.36 19.54
N PRO A 521 24.38 -6.40 18.80
CA PRO A 521 25.44 -5.53 19.33
C PRO A 521 24.96 -4.65 20.47
N MET A 522 23.72 -4.15 20.40
CA MET A 522 23.12 -3.23 21.38
C MET A 522 24.00 -1.99 21.64
N VAL A 523 24.76 -1.59 20.63
CA VAL A 523 25.72 -0.49 20.72
C VAL A 523 25.07 0.84 20.38
N THR A 524 24.00 0.82 19.59
CA THR A 524 23.30 2.05 19.21
C THR A 524 22.50 2.60 20.38
N ARG A 525 22.59 3.91 20.58
CA ARG A 525 21.73 4.68 21.47
C ARG A 525 21.07 5.79 20.68
N ILE A 526 19.88 6.21 21.06
CA ILE A 526 19.38 7.52 20.62
C ILE A 526 20.39 8.57 21.10
N GLY A 527 20.88 9.40 20.18
CA GLY A 527 21.91 10.41 20.42
C GLY A 527 23.36 9.94 20.34
N GLY A 528 23.65 8.70 19.90
CA GLY A 528 25.02 8.23 19.67
C GLY A 528 25.24 6.72 19.86
N LEU A 529 26.32 6.35 20.54
CA LEU A 529 26.75 4.97 20.77
C LEU A 529 27.03 4.68 22.25
N ALA A 530 27.02 3.40 22.61
CA ALA A 530 27.29 2.91 23.96
C ALA A 530 28.77 2.66 24.25
N ALA A 531 29.54 2.36 23.21
CA ALA A 531 30.96 2.02 23.28
C ALA A 531 31.71 2.70 22.14
N ASP A 532 32.97 3.04 22.39
CA ASP A 532 33.88 3.70 21.46
C ASP A 532 34.98 2.73 21.03
N ALA A 533 35.52 2.92 19.82
CA ALA A 533 36.63 2.15 19.29
C ALA A 533 37.95 2.89 19.55
N ASP A 534 38.93 2.20 20.12
CA ASP A 534 40.30 2.69 20.20
C ASP A 534 41.11 2.30 18.95
N ASP A 535 42.34 2.82 18.83
CA ASP A 535 43.20 2.55 17.67
C ASP A 535 43.48 1.06 17.50
N ARG A 536 43.61 0.32 18.61
CA ARG A 536 43.82 -1.13 18.58
C ARG A 536 42.63 -1.87 17.97
N TRP A 537 41.41 -1.46 18.32
CA TRP A 537 40.21 -2.03 17.73
C TRP A 537 40.13 -1.70 16.23
N LEU A 538 40.45 -0.45 15.85
CA LEU A 538 40.48 -0.03 14.45
C LEU A 538 41.53 -0.82 13.64
N ASP A 539 42.72 -1.06 14.18
CA ASP A 539 43.75 -1.87 13.50
C ASP A 539 43.27 -3.30 13.24
N ALA A 540 42.63 -3.93 14.24
CA ALA A 540 42.05 -5.27 14.09
C ALA A 540 40.91 -5.31 13.07
N GLU A 541 40.09 -4.26 13.00
CA GLU A 541 39.03 -4.13 12.00
C GLU A 541 39.61 -4.06 10.58
N LEU A 542 40.67 -3.27 10.37
CA LEU A 542 41.34 -3.13 9.08
C LEU A 542 41.92 -4.47 8.58
N ASP A 543 42.55 -5.24 9.46
CA ASP A 543 43.06 -6.57 9.13
C ASP A 543 41.93 -7.54 8.70
N LEU A 544 40.77 -7.48 9.39
CA LEU A 544 39.62 -8.31 9.08
C LEU A 544 38.98 -7.95 7.73
N VAL A 545 38.76 -6.66 7.45
CA VAL A 545 38.13 -6.25 6.19
C VAL A 545 39.05 -6.47 4.98
N ALA A 546 40.37 -6.38 5.16
CA ALA A 546 41.33 -6.75 4.12
C ALA A 546 41.21 -8.25 3.74
N ARG A 547 41.09 -9.13 4.75
CA ARG A 547 40.85 -10.57 4.54
C ARG A 547 39.48 -10.83 3.93
N ALA A 548 38.44 -10.08 4.32
CA ALA A 548 37.11 -10.17 3.74
C ALA A 548 37.10 -9.80 2.25
N ARG A 549 37.77 -8.70 1.88
CA ARG A 549 37.96 -8.30 0.48
C ARG A 549 38.67 -9.39 -0.33
N SER A 550 39.72 -10.01 0.23
CA SER A 550 40.41 -11.10 -0.47
C SER A 550 39.50 -12.32 -0.66
N LEU A 551 38.82 -12.75 0.41
CA LEU A 551 37.95 -13.92 0.37
C LEU A 551 36.75 -13.71 -0.56
N ALA A 552 36.17 -12.52 -0.60
CA ALA A 552 35.06 -12.22 -1.52
C ALA A 552 35.47 -12.34 -2.98
N ARG A 553 36.69 -11.93 -3.36
CA ARG A 553 37.22 -12.15 -4.71
C ARG A 553 37.40 -13.64 -5.02
N ASP A 554 37.95 -14.40 -4.08
CA ASP A 554 38.13 -15.85 -4.23
C ASP A 554 36.78 -16.54 -4.43
N VAL A 555 35.77 -16.22 -3.60
CA VAL A 555 34.42 -16.79 -3.71
C VAL A 555 33.71 -16.31 -4.98
N GLY A 556 33.91 -15.05 -5.39
CA GLY A 556 33.40 -14.51 -6.64
C GLY A 556 33.90 -15.30 -7.86
N SER A 557 35.12 -15.82 -7.82
CA SER A 557 35.66 -16.67 -8.90
C SER A 557 34.95 -18.03 -9.04
N LEU A 558 34.26 -18.50 -7.98
CA LEU A 558 33.44 -19.72 -8.04
C LEU A 558 32.14 -19.49 -8.81
N VAL A 559 31.66 -18.25 -8.89
CA VAL A 559 30.38 -17.90 -9.54
C VAL A 559 30.38 -18.32 -11.01
N ASP A 560 31.45 -18.06 -11.75
CA ASP A 560 31.50 -18.43 -13.17
C ASP A 560 31.44 -19.94 -13.41
N ALA A 561 32.04 -20.72 -12.51
CA ALA A 561 31.99 -22.18 -12.58
C ALA A 561 30.59 -22.71 -12.27
N GLU A 562 29.96 -22.22 -11.22
CA GLU A 562 28.61 -22.64 -10.80
C GLU A 562 27.54 -22.28 -11.83
N PHE A 563 27.66 -21.12 -12.47
CA PHE A 563 26.66 -20.61 -13.42
C PHE A 563 26.94 -20.96 -14.88
N ALA A 564 28.00 -21.74 -15.18
CA ALA A 564 28.32 -22.16 -16.54
C ALA A 564 27.17 -22.91 -17.24
N ARG A 565 26.29 -23.57 -16.47
CA ARG A 565 25.11 -24.31 -16.97
C ARG A 565 23.76 -23.73 -16.51
N ALA A 566 23.77 -22.65 -15.72
CA ALA A 566 22.59 -22.04 -15.10
C ALA A 566 22.50 -20.51 -15.36
N ALA A 567 22.97 -20.07 -16.53
CA ALA A 567 22.94 -18.65 -16.91
C ALA A 567 21.51 -18.12 -17.06
N GLY A 568 21.27 -16.86 -16.69
CA GLY A 568 19.94 -16.23 -16.80
C GLY A 568 18.92 -16.73 -15.78
N LEU A 569 19.37 -17.41 -14.72
CA LEU A 569 18.48 -17.98 -13.70
C LEU A 569 17.80 -16.90 -12.86
N ALA A 570 16.46 -16.99 -12.74
CA ALA A 570 15.63 -16.14 -11.89
C ALA A 570 15.93 -14.62 -12.09
N PRO A 571 15.74 -14.09 -13.31
CA PRO A 571 16.05 -12.70 -13.61
C PRO A 571 15.07 -11.78 -12.89
N LEU A 572 15.60 -10.85 -12.11
CA LEU A 572 14.83 -9.78 -11.49
C LEU A 572 14.96 -8.52 -12.37
N THR A 573 13.96 -8.28 -13.21
CA THR A 573 13.98 -7.11 -14.11
C THR A 573 13.74 -5.80 -13.34
N VAL A 574 14.03 -4.68 -14.00
CA VAL A 574 13.75 -3.33 -13.50
C VAL A 574 12.26 -3.14 -13.22
N GLU A 575 11.40 -3.60 -14.12
CA GLU A 575 9.95 -3.48 -14.00
C GLU A 575 9.43 -4.25 -12.79
N VAL A 576 9.90 -5.49 -12.61
CA VAL A 576 9.55 -6.32 -11.44
C VAL A 576 10.09 -5.67 -10.16
N SER A 577 11.35 -5.23 -10.16
CA SER A 577 11.97 -4.56 -9.01
C SER A 577 11.14 -3.36 -8.55
N ARG A 578 10.78 -2.46 -9.47
CA ARG A 578 9.97 -1.28 -9.18
C ARG A 578 8.54 -1.63 -8.76
N GLY A 579 7.91 -2.60 -9.43
CA GLY A 579 6.54 -3.02 -9.15
C GLY A 579 6.36 -3.60 -7.75
N TYR A 580 7.36 -4.33 -7.26
CA TYR A 580 7.37 -4.94 -5.93
C TYR A 580 8.12 -4.12 -4.87
N GLY A 581 8.75 -3.00 -5.28
CA GLY A 581 9.56 -2.16 -4.40
C GLY A 581 10.84 -2.84 -3.90
N VAL A 582 11.42 -3.75 -4.68
CA VAL A 582 12.72 -4.37 -4.37
C VAL A 582 13.81 -3.31 -4.45
N THR A 583 14.71 -3.29 -3.46
CA THR A 583 15.85 -2.36 -3.39
C THR A 583 17.12 -3.11 -2.99
N GLY A 584 18.26 -2.43 -2.94
CA GLY A 584 19.52 -3.03 -2.49
C GLY A 584 20.26 -3.82 -3.57
N PRO A 585 21.12 -4.77 -3.17
CA PRO A 585 21.90 -5.58 -4.11
C PRO A 585 21.02 -6.31 -5.14
N ALA A 586 19.83 -6.76 -4.75
CA ALA A 586 18.94 -7.49 -5.64
C ALA A 586 18.55 -6.69 -6.90
N CYS A 587 18.16 -5.41 -6.75
CA CYS A 587 17.83 -4.56 -7.91
C CYS A 587 19.08 -3.96 -8.58
N ARG A 588 20.13 -3.64 -7.81
CA ARG A 588 21.40 -3.12 -8.34
C ARG A 588 22.08 -4.11 -9.28
N ALA A 589 21.90 -5.41 -9.06
CA ALA A 589 22.37 -6.45 -9.97
C ALA A 589 21.71 -6.42 -11.36
N GLY A 590 20.53 -5.82 -11.47
CA GLY A 590 19.82 -5.54 -12.73
C GLY A 590 20.15 -4.17 -13.34
N GLY A 591 21.11 -3.44 -12.77
CA GLY A 591 21.52 -2.11 -13.22
C GLY A 591 20.67 -0.95 -12.69
N GLU A 592 19.74 -1.21 -11.77
CA GLU A 592 19.02 -0.13 -11.09
C GLU A 592 19.88 0.48 -9.99
N ASP A 593 20.37 1.69 -10.24
CA ASP A 593 21.15 2.44 -9.27
C ASP A 593 20.23 3.03 -8.19
N VAL A 594 19.85 2.23 -7.20
CA VAL A 594 19.09 2.62 -6.00
C VAL A 594 19.96 2.35 -4.77
N ASP A 595 20.52 3.42 -4.20
CA ASP A 595 21.39 3.35 -3.01
C ASP A 595 21.27 4.65 -2.20
N LEU A 596 20.67 4.58 -1.02
CA LEU A 596 20.46 5.76 -0.18
C LEU A 596 21.77 6.35 0.35
N ARG A 597 22.85 5.58 0.44
CA ARG A 597 24.16 6.11 0.87
C ARG A 597 24.67 7.17 -0.09
N ARG A 598 24.28 7.10 -1.36
CA ARG A 598 24.65 8.05 -2.42
C ARG A 598 23.54 9.04 -2.75
N GLN A 599 22.29 8.59 -2.80
CA GLN A 599 21.16 9.39 -3.27
C GLN A 599 20.54 10.27 -2.19
N ALA A 600 20.55 9.80 -0.94
CA ALA A 600 20.03 10.52 0.22
C ALA A 600 20.99 10.28 1.40
N PRO A 601 22.25 10.75 1.28
CA PRO A 601 23.31 10.38 2.22
C PRO A 601 22.94 10.75 3.65
N TYR A 602 23.17 9.80 4.55
CA TYR A 602 23.01 9.93 5.99
C TYR A 602 24.34 9.62 6.68
N LEU A 603 24.50 10.00 7.94
CA LEU A 603 25.77 9.85 8.67
C LEU A 603 26.97 10.42 7.86
N GLY A 604 28.10 9.70 7.82
CA GLY A 604 29.31 10.09 7.11
C GLY A 604 29.28 9.80 5.60
N TYR A 605 28.21 9.17 5.06
CA TYR A 605 28.17 8.79 3.65
C TYR A 605 28.24 9.98 2.68
N GLY A 606 27.83 11.18 3.11
CA GLY A 606 27.95 12.39 2.29
C GLY A 606 29.39 12.84 2.01
N GLU A 607 30.36 12.34 2.77
CA GLU A 607 31.80 12.61 2.60
C GLU A 607 32.54 11.40 2.01
N LEU A 608 31.84 10.29 1.73
CA LEU A 608 32.42 9.05 1.23
C LEU A 608 32.12 8.83 -0.26
N ALA A 609 33.07 8.23 -0.98
CA ALA A 609 32.89 7.85 -2.37
C ALA A 609 32.20 6.49 -2.49
N VAL A 610 30.87 6.47 -2.42
CA VAL A 610 30.07 5.25 -2.66
C VAL A 610 29.89 5.05 -4.18
N PRO A 611 30.35 3.92 -4.75
CA PRO A 611 30.21 3.67 -6.19
C PRO A 611 28.75 3.51 -6.60
N ALA A 612 28.44 3.92 -7.84
CA ALA A 612 27.15 3.65 -8.45
C ALA A 612 27.01 2.16 -8.83
N ALA A 613 25.77 1.69 -9.01
CA ALA A 613 25.52 0.33 -9.47
C ALA A 613 26.16 0.04 -10.84
N PRO A 614 26.62 -1.19 -11.11
CA PRO A 614 27.13 -1.57 -12.43
C PRO A 614 26.08 -1.39 -13.52
N ALA A 615 26.45 -0.77 -14.64
CA ALA A 615 25.54 -0.60 -15.77
C ALA A 615 25.27 -1.93 -16.49
N GLY A 616 24.02 -2.17 -16.90
CA GLY A 616 23.66 -3.25 -17.82
C GLY A 616 23.70 -4.67 -17.23
N GLY A 617 23.56 -4.81 -15.91
CA GLY A 617 23.46 -6.13 -15.27
C GLY A 617 22.19 -6.90 -15.68
N ALA A 618 22.29 -8.21 -15.81
CA ALA A 618 21.17 -9.06 -16.23
C ALA A 618 20.11 -9.26 -15.13
N GLY A 619 20.41 -8.86 -13.89
CA GLY A 619 19.54 -9.06 -12.74
C GLY A 619 19.31 -10.53 -12.38
N ASP A 620 20.06 -11.46 -12.97
CA ASP A 620 19.98 -12.90 -12.71
C ASP A 620 20.77 -13.31 -11.46
N ALA A 621 20.61 -14.56 -11.05
CA ALA A 621 21.27 -15.10 -9.87
C ALA A 621 22.80 -14.95 -9.91
N ARG A 622 23.41 -15.11 -11.09
CA ARG A 622 24.84 -14.87 -11.31
C ARG A 622 25.23 -13.42 -11.00
N SER A 623 24.50 -12.46 -11.58
CA SER A 623 24.74 -11.03 -11.39
C SER A 623 24.60 -10.62 -9.92
N ARG A 624 23.63 -11.20 -9.19
CA ARG A 624 23.43 -10.95 -7.77
C ARG A 624 24.60 -11.44 -6.91
N PHE A 625 25.13 -12.65 -7.15
CA PHE A 625 26.29 -13.14 -6.39
C PHE A 625 27.56 -12.33 -6.65
N LEU A 626 27.82 -11.96 -7.91
CA LEU A 626 28.97 -11.11 -8.24
C LEU A 626 28.85 -9.75 -7.55
N LEU A 627 27.67 -9.13 -7.58
CA LEU A 627 27.46 -7.86 -6.92
C LEU A 627 27.66 -7.95 -5.40
N LEU A 628 27.22 -9.03 -4.74
CA LEU A 628 27.48 -9.23 -3.32
C LEU A 628 28.99 -9.29 -3.01
N ALA A 629 29.79 -9.94 -3.87
CA ALA A 629 31.24 -9.97 -3.72
C ALA A 629 31.87 -8.58 -3.93
N ASP A 630 31.40 -7.82 -4.92
CA ASP A 630 31.86 -6.45 -5.19
C ASP A 630 31.48 -5.48 -4.05
N GLU A 631 30.29 -5.65 -3.46
CA GLU A 631 29.85 -4.84 -2.32
C GLU A 631 30.67 -5.14 -1.06
N VAL A 632 31.19 -6.36 -0.86
CA VAL A 632 32.16 -6.64 0.22
C VAL A 632 33.45 -5.85 0.00
N ALA A 633 33.97 -5.81 -1.22
CA ALA A 633 35.19 -5.06 -1.53
C ALA A 633 34.99 -3.55 -1.34
N THR A 634 33.81 -3.04 -1.74
CA THR A 634 33.39 -1.65 -1.54
C THR A 634 33.26 -1.31 -0.06
N ALA A 635 32.53 -2.13 0.70
CA ALA A 635 32.34 -1.92 2.13
C ALA A 635 33.68 -1.91 2.89
N ALA A 636 34.63 -2.77 2.53
CA ALA A 636 35.97 -2.76 3.10
C ALA A 636 36.69 -1.42 2.85
N ALA A 637 36.53 -0.81 1.66
CA ALA A 637 37.13 0.49 1.35
C ALA A 637 36.50 1.62 2.18
N LEU A 638 35.19 1.54 2.39
CA LEU A 638 34.48 2.50 3.22
C LEU A 638 34.87 2.37 4.70
N VAL A 639 35.11 1.14 5.20
CA VAL A 639 35.64 0.91 6.55
C VAL A 639 37.05 1.50 6.69
N GLU A 640 37.93 1.29 5.71
CA GLU A 640 39.27 1.88 5.67
C GLU A 640 39.20 3.42 5.81
N ALA A 641 38.39 4.08 4.97
CA ALA A 641 38.21 5.52 5.03
C ALA A 641 37.59 6.01 6.35
N CYS A 642 36.62 5.28 6.90
CA CYS A 642 36.03 5.62 8.20
C CYS A 642 37.04 5.51 9.34
N ALA A 643 37.89 4.47 9.34
CA ALA A 643 38.91 4.27 10.37
C ALA A 643 39.95 5.40 10.35
N GLU A 644 40.44 5.79 9.17
CA GLU A 644 41.33 6.95 9.02
C GLU A 644 40.70 8.22 9.58
N ARG A 645 39.43 8.47 9.25
CA ARG A 645 38.70 9.63 9.75
C ARG A 645 38.54 9.58 11.26
N LEU A 646 38.18 8.44 11.83
CA LEU A 646 37.99 8.25 13.27
C LEU A 646 39.26 8.50 14.09
N ARG A 647 40.45 8.16 13.57
CA ARG A 647 41.73 8.48 14.23
C ARG A 647 41.98 9.98 14.39
N THR A 648 41.37 10.80 13.53
CA THR A 648 41.50 12.27 13.59
C THR A 648 40.42 12.95 14.43
N LEU A 649 39.36 12.23 14.79
CA LEU A 649 38.19 12.80 15.46
C LEU A 649 38.24 12.56 16.96
N GLU A 650 38.41 13.63 17.73
CA GLU A 650 38.22 13.62 19.18
C GLU A 650 36.78 13.97 19.57
N GLY A 651 36.42 13.69 20.82
CA GLY A 651 35.16 14.12 21.41
C GLY A 651 34.20 12.98 21.78
N PRO A 652 33.00 13.32 22.27
CA PRO A 652 32.07 12.34 22.80
C PRO A 652 31.46 11.47 21.69
N ILE A 653 31.09 10.24 22.03
CA ILE A 653 30.34 9.33 21.14
C ILE A 653 28.84 9.27 21.46
N ALA A 654 28.36 10.05 22.42
CA ALA A 654 26.94 10.13 22.75
C ALA A 654 26.60 11.47 23.41
N GLN A 655 25.37 11.92 23.19
CA GLN A 655 24.80 13.03 23.96
C GLN A 655 24.27 12.57 25.32
N ALA A 656 24.31 13.49 26.29
CA ALA A 656 23.59 13.32 27.54
C ALA A 656 22.07 13.46 27.29
N LEU A 657 21.31 12.43 27.69
CA LEU A 657 19.86 12.41 27.52
C LEU A 657 19.15 12.18 28.85
N PRO A 658 17.92 12.72 29.03
CA PRO A 658 17.13 12.46 30.22
C PRO A 658 16.82 10.96 30.37
N LYS A 659 16.62 10.51 31.62
CA LYS A 659 16.30 9.10 31.95
C LYS A 659 15.08 8.58 31.19
N ILE A 660 14.12 9.45 30.88
CA ILE A 660 12.97 9.15 30.05
C ILE A 660 13.07 10.00 28.79
N ILE A 661 13.14 9.36 27.62
CA ILE A 661 13.05 10.04 26.33
C ILE A 661 11.57 10.15 25.99
N LYS A 662 11.14 11.35 25.60
CA LYS A 662 9.83 11.61 25.02
C LYS A 662 10.07 12.26 23.67
N VAL A 663 9.75 11.54 22.60
CA VAL A 663 9.74 12.11 21.25
C VAL A 663 8.52 13.04 21.17
N PRO A 664 8.60 14.23 20.54
CA PRO A 664 7.47 15.15 20.37
C PRO A 664 6.23 14.47 19.76
N ASP A 665 5.04 15.08 19.89
CA ASP A 665 3.85 14.63 19.16
C ASP A 665 4.05 14.97 17.69
N ASP A 666 4.46 13.97 16.91
CA ASP A 666 4.89 14.11 15.52
C ASP A 666 4.92 12.74 14.82
N GLU A 667 5.04 12.75 13.51
CA GLU A 667 5.12 11.58 12.64
C GLU A 667 6.24 11.74 11.61
N GLY A 668 7.04 10.69 11.42
CA GLY A 668 8.14 10.71 10.46
C GLY A 668 8.42 9.34 9.85
N TYR A 669 8.94 9.37 8.62
CA TYR A 669 9.53 8.21 7.97
C TYR A 669 11.00 8.49 7.69
N LEU A 670 11.87 7.60 8.17
CA LEU A 670 13.29 7.65 7.85
C LEU A 670 13.71 6.30 7.28
N ALA A 671 14.56 6.34 6.26
CA ALA A 671 15.12 5.15 5.66
C ALA A 671 16.65 5.19 5.63
N THR A 672 17.26 4.02 5.73
CA THR A 672 18.70 3.80 5.58
C THR A 672 18.94 2.66 4.58
N GLU A 673 20.17 2.50 4.12
CA GLU A 673 20.59 1.39 3.26
C GLU A 673 21.13 0.24 4.13
N ALA A 674 20.26 -0.69 4.55
CA ALA A 674 20.71 -1.95 5.17
C ALA A 674 21.46 -2.82 4.14
N PRO A 675 22.14 -3.90 4.57
CA PRO A 675 22.90 -4.75 3.65
C PRO A 675 22.07 -5.28 2.47
N LEU A 676 20.82 -5.68 2.71
CA LEU A 676 19.94 -6.23 1.66
C LEU A 676 19.09 -5.17 0.94
N GLY A 677 19.22 -3.89 1.30
CA GLY A 677 18.50 -2.79 0.66
C GLY A 677 17.91 -1.80 1.64
N GLN A 678 17.01 -0.95 1.13
CA GLN A 678 16.37 0.09 1.93
C GLN A 678 15.63 -0.50 3.13
N THR A 679 15.96 -0.08 4.34
CA THR A 679 15.17 -0.34 5.53
C THR A 679 14.60 0.97 6.03
N GLY A 680 13.36 0.97 6.52
CA GLY A 680 12.65 2.18 6.90
C GLY A 680 11.89 2.05 8.19
N ALA A 681 11.87 3.11 8.98
CA ALA A 681 11.11 3.24 10.20
C ALA A 681 10.08 4.37 10.05
N HIS A 682 8.81 3.99 10.04
CA HIS A 682 7.69 4.92 10.16
C HIS A 682 7.31 5.04 11.62
N LEU A 683 7.65 6.15 12.24
CA LEU A 683 7.46 6.41 13.67
C LEU A 683 6.37 7.46 13.86
N VAL A 684 5.34 7.10 14.61
CA VAL A 684 4.31 8.02 15.12
C VAL A 684 4.48 8.13 16.63
N SER A 685 4.64 9.35 17.11
CA SER A 685 4.73 9.68 18.54
C SER A 685 3.55 10.56 18.94
N ARG A 686 3.13 10.48 20.21
CA ARG A 686 2.08 11.33 20.81
C ARG A 686 2.60 12.09 22.03
N GLY A 687 3.91 12.41 22.04
CA GLY A 687 4.58 13.08 23.16
C GLY A 687 4.83 12.21 24.41
N ASP A 688 4.59 10.89 24.32
CA ASP A 688 4.77 9.96 25.45
C ASP A 688 6.16 9.30 25.43
N LYS A 689 6.46 8.48 26.45
CA LYS A 689 7.73 7.74 26.58
C LYS A 689 7.84 6.51 25.67
N THR A 690 6.74 6.11 25.06
CA THR A 690 6.63 4.96 24.14
C THR A 690 6.14 5.43 22.78
N PRO A 691 6.55 4.81 21.66
CA PRO A 691 6.00 5.12 20.35
C PRO A 691 4.50 4.78 20.33
N TRP A 692 3.71 5.62 19.68
CA TRP A 692 2.30 5.30 19.41
C TRP A 692 2.18 4.22 18.34
N ARG A 693 3.04 4.32 17.31
CA ARG A 693 3.21 3.32 16.27
C ARG A 693 4.65 3.37 15.80
N LEU A 694 5.26 2.21 15.58
CA LEU A 694 6.51 2.08 14.84
C LEU A 694 6.32 0.94 13.84
N HIS A 695 6.32 1.27 12.55
CA HIS A 695 6.21 0.32 11.46
C HIS A 695 7.53 0.21 10.71
N LEU A 696 7.97 -1.01 10.41
CA LEU A 696 9.23 -1.29 9.75
C LEU A 696 8.99 -1.70 8.30
N ARG A 697 9.52 -0.93 7.34
CA ARG A 697 9.71 -1.37 5.95
C ARG A 697 11.04 -2.10 5.87
N THR A 698 11.06 -3.35 5.41
CA THR A 698 12.32 -4.11 5.29
C THR A 698 12.54 -4.62 3.89
N PRO A 699 13.81 -4.74 3.46
CA PRO A 699 14.14 -5.18 2.12
C PRO A 699 13.73 -6.64 1.86
N SER A 700 13.89 -7.53 2.84
CA SER A 700 13.58 -8.97 2.64
C SER A 700 12.13 -9.20 2.23
N PHE A 701 11.18 -8.45 2.80
CA PHE A 701 9.76 -8.61 2.46
C PHE A 701 9.46 -8.23 1.00
N ALA A 702 10.06 -7.15 0.50
CA ALA A 702 9.90 -6.74 -0.89
C ALA A 702 10.52 -7.78 -1.84
N THR A 703 11.74 -8.23 -1.54
CA THR A 703 12.43 -9.28 -2.31
C THR A 703 11.61 -10.58 -2.39
N VAL A 704 11.12 -11.06 -1.24
CA VAL A 704 10.33 -12.30 -1.18
C VAL A 704 8.98 -12.15 -1.87
N SER A 705 8.36 -10.96 -1.81
CA SER A 705 7.11 -10.68 -2.51
C SER A 705 7.24 -10.76 -4.04
N ALA A 706 8.45 -10.59 -4.58
CA ALA A 706 8.72 -10.69 -6.02
C ALA A 706 8.93 -12.13 -6.52
N LEU A 707 9.11 -13.13 -5.63
CA LEU A 707 9.33 -14.53 -6.02
C LEU A 707 8.26 -15.09 -6.98
N PRO A 708 6.95 -14.82 -6.82
CA PRO A 708 5.92 -15.25 -7.78
C PRO A 708 6.15 -14.77 -9.21
N ALA A 709 6.81 -13.63 -9.40
CA ALA A 709 7.12 -13.06 -10.71
C ALA A 709 8.46 -13.55 -11.28
N VAL A 710 9.37 -14.04 -10.43
CA VAL A 710 10.76 -14.35 -10.79
C VAL A 710 11.03 -15.85 -10.94
N LEU A 711 10.26 -16.70 -10.25
CA LEU A 711 10.43 -18.15 -10.29
C LEU A 711 9.81 -18.87 -11.52
N PRO A 712 8.76 -18.38 -12.20
CA PRO A 712 8.27 -19.02 -13.41
C PRO A 712 9.36 -19.17 -14.49
N GLY A 713 9.47 -20.36 -15.07
CA GLY A 713 10.50 -20.74 -16.04
C GLY A 713 11.78 -21.32 -15.41
N VAL A 714 11.93 -21.28 -14.08
CA VAL A 714 13.06 -21.90 -13.38
C VAL A 714 12.88 -23.42 -13.34
N GLN A 715 13.97 -24.16 -13.60
CA GLN A 715 14.01 -25.60 -13.40
C GLN A 715 13.97 -25.91 -11.90
N VAL A 716 13.19 -26.92 -11.50
CA VAL A 716 13.10 -27.38 -10.10
C VAL A 716 14.48 -27.75 -9.56
N ALA A 717 15.35 -28.31 -10.40
CA ALA A 717 16.74 -28.62 -10.04
C ALA A 717 17.61 -27.38 -9.74
N ASP A 718 17.25 -26.21 -10.27
CA ASP A 718 17.98 -24.95 -10.11
C ASP A 718 17.34 -24.02 -9.05
N LEU A 719 16.23 -24.42 -8.43
CA LEU A 719 15.52 -23.63 -7.42
C LEU A 719 16.41 -23.21 -6.25
N GLU A 720 17.28 -24.11 -5.79
CA GLU A 720 18.20 -23.83 -4.68
C GLU A 720 19.11 -22.64 -5.00
N LEU A 721 19.69 -22.62 -6.21
CA LEU A 721 20.59 -21.58 -6.68
C LEU A 721 19.85 -20.26 -6.93
N ALA A 722 18.64 -20.33 -7.47
CA ALA A 722 17.77 -19.18 -7.67
C ALA A 722 17.44 -18.49 -6.34
N LEU A 723 16.98 -19.27 -5.35
CA LEU A 723 16.55 -18.77 -4.04
C LEU A 723 17.72 -18.24 -3.20
N ALA A 724 18.88 -18.90 -3.24
CA ALA A 724 20.08 -18.45 -2.51
C ALA A 724 20.58 -17.06 -2.95
N SER A 725 20.31 -16.68 -4.20
CA SER A 725 20.84 -15.44 -4.78
C SER A 725 20.01 -14.17 -4.49
N LEU A 726 18.75 -14.28 -4.05
CA LEU A 726 17.83 -13.13 -3.99
C LEU A 726 18.03 -12.23 -2.77
N GLY A 727 18.59 -12.76 -1.68
CA GLY A 727 18.91 -11.98 -0.48
C GLY A 727 17.71 -11.72 0.42
N TYR A 728 17.49 -12.55 1.44
CA TYR A 728 16.42 -12.35 2.43
C TYR A 728 16.77 -12.99 3.79
N VAL A 729 16.10 -12.53 4.84
CA VAL A 729 16.16 -13.10 6.19
C VAL A 729 14.75 -13.36 6.70
N VAL A 730 14.46 -14.57 7.19
CA VAL A 730 13.07 -14.97 7.51
C VAL A 730 12.44 -14.08 8.59
N GLY A 731 13.18 -13.72 9.64
CA GLY A 731 12.67 -12.81 10.67
C GLY A 731 12.50 -11.37 10.20
N ASP A 732 13.20 -10.98 9.14
CA ASP A 732 13.10 -9.65 8.53
C ASP A 732 11.85 -9.55 7.64
N ILE A 733 11.37 -10.67 7.10
CA ILE A 733 10.07 -10.77 6.42
C ILE A 733 8.94 -10.65 7.46
N ASP A 734 9.05 -11.40 8.56
CA ASP A 734 7.98 -11.65 9.53
C ASP A 734 8.09 -10.79 10.81
N ARG A 735 7.93 -9.47 10.70
CA ARG A 735 8.04 -8.53 11.83
C ARG A 735 6.76 -8.44 12.64
#